data_AF-A0A1U7PJI7-F1
#
_entry.id   AF-A0A1U7PJI7-F1
#
_cell.length_a   1.000
_cell.length_b   1.000
_cell.length_c   1.000
_cell.angle_alpha   90.00
_cell.angle_beta   90.00
_cell.angle_gamma   90.00
#
_symmetry.space_group_name_H-M   'P 1'
#
loop_
_entity.id
_entity.type
_entity.pdbx_description
1 polymer ?
#
loop_
_entity_poly.entity_id
_entity_poly.type
_entity_poly.pdbx_seq_one_letter_code
_entity_poly.pdbx_strand_id
1 'polypeptide(L)'
;MNRSKKAAWIAGGCAAVLIAVLAIGARMEHTVGVSASPVALSGEPWQVVFGEPLDGRAGKNGNLRITGESGIPVDADMTIEGNRLGVAGLKEGTYTLHVKRSAFAGLFGGKPAVKSVKFNVRDVIEPVASLAELEDHFRRISASREKQGLFGMTIESSSSEDKAAESSGGGMDGHSETNTQVEGVDEGDIVKTDGEYLYAATGGEGVRITDIRNPEKPVQIAELPGSQEFMPMELYLDGDTLAVIGHRYFDLPIPKSFEGGEKSAGSIMPAGGTAVTVRLYDVGNPAKPKLLQEAGSEGWYLSSRLTNGILYIVTNVQQMGWAIEEGRDVRPFTYDTGKERSLSPMETGDITILPGTDGDAYSVITSISLEGDKAGSVKTKAYLGSGSGLYMSKEHLYITSSTFGPWLMRGDGTDLSSTSIFKFGLDGTDVRFLASGEVSGRPLNQFSMDEHKGYFRIAVTEGDMWDEQRPSESAIHVFDAKMKETGSVGGLARGERIYSARFMGDRGYVVTFRETDPLFALDLSDPAAPKVLGELKIPGFSNYLHPLGKDHLIGFGEHTIVTGGTDGKEPVVRTAGMKISLFDVSDMANPKEQATEIIGGSGTHSDIQYDHKVLFEHKGRNLYGFPVMIYEEKGKEGELSYEGGGALIYEITPEGGIVKKGDLTEKSYNDMGYEDYDSIIQRIVWSGNAAFAVTAKDVTAYSLDGFDELGSTGK
;
A
#
# COMPACT_ATOMS: atom_id res chain seq x y z
N MET A 1 -29.00 -23.88 -64.98
CA MET A 1 -28.06 -22.73 -65.01
C MET A 1 -26.63 -23.26 -65.15
N ASN A 2 -25.81 -22.67 -66.03
CA ASN A 2 -24.54 -23.28 -66.47
C ASN A 2 -23.43 -23.22 -65.38
N ARG A 3 -22.54 -24.23 -65.31
CA ARG A 3 -21.52 -24.37 -64.23
C ARG A 3 -20.59 -23.16 -64.14
N SER A 4 -20.14 -22.62 -65.28
CA SER A 4 -19.30 -21.41 -65.33
C SER A 4 -19.99 -20.17 -64.72
N LYS A 5 -21.31 -20.01 -64.92
CA LYS A 5 -22.07 -18.90 -64.31
C LYS A 5 -22.21 -19.06 -62.80
N LYS A 6 -22.32 -20.30 -62.26
CA LYS A 6 -22.27 -20.52 -60.80
C LYS A 6 -20.90 -20.16 -60.23
N ALA A 7 -19.80 -20.56 -60.87
CA ALA A 7 -18.46 -20.22 -60.42
C ALA A 7 -18.21 -18.70 -60.39
N ALA A 8 -18.62 -17.99 -61.45
CA ALA A 8 -18.53 -16.52 -61.51
C ALA A 8 -19.38 -15.82 -60.44
N TRP A 9 -20.59 -16.30 -60.16
CA TRP A 9 -21.44 -15.76 -59.07
C TRP A 9 -20.89 -16.04 -57.67
N ILE A 10 -20.28 -17.20 -57.44
CA ILE A 10 -19.63 -17.51 -56.16
C ILE A 10 -18.37 -16.64 -55.99
N ALA A 11 -17.51 -16.53 -57.00
CA ALA A 11 -16.33 -15.66 -56.95
C ALA A 11 -16.71 -14.18 -56.77
N GLY A 12 -17.72 -13.69 -57.49
CA GLY A 12 -18.25 -12.34 -57.32
C GLY A 12 -18.90 -12.11 -55.95
N GLY A 13 -19.61 -13.10 -55.42
CA GLY A 13 -20.18 -13.06 -54.06
C GLY A 13 -19.10 -13.02 -52.99
N CYS A 14 -18.09 -13.88 -53.06
CA CYS A 14 -16.93 -13.86 -52.15
C CYS A 14 -16.16 -12.53 -52.25
N ALA A 15 -15.96 -11.99 -53.46
CA ALA A 15 -15.33 -10.68 -53.64
C ALA A 15 -16.19 -9.54 -53.07
N ALA A 16 -17.51 -9.56 -53.25
CA ALA A 16 -18.42 -8.57 -52.68
C ALA A 16 -18.48 -8.65 -51.15
N VAL A 17 -18.48 -9.85 -50.56
CA VAL A 17 -18.38 -10.05 -49.11
C VAL A 17 -17.02 -9.60 -48.59
N LEU A 18 -15.92 -9.90 -49.30
CA LEU A 18 -14.59 -9.40 -48.92
C LEU A 18 -14.53 -7.87 -48.97
N ILE A 19 -15.05 -7.24 -50.02
CA ILE A 19 -15.15 -5.77 -50.13
C ILE A 19 -16.05 -5.18 -49.05
N ALA A 20 -17.16 -5.83 -48.69
CA ALA A 20 -18.03 -5.41 -47.60
C ALA A 20 -17.33 -5.51 -46.22
N VAL A 21 -16.62 -6.62 -45.95
CA VAL A 21 -15.83 -6.81 -44.72
C VAL A 21 -14.67 -5.79 -44.66
N LEU A 22 -13.98 -5.54 -45.78
CA LEU A 22 -12.95 -4.50 -45.88
C LEU A 22 -13.55 -3.10 -45.66
N ALA A 23 -14.74 -2.80 -46.18
CA ALA A 23 -15.41 -1.50 -46.02
C ALA A 23 -16.04 -1.30 -44.63
N ILE A 24 -16.44 -2.38 -43.95
CA ILE A 24 -16.89 -2.35 -42.55
C ILE A 24 -15.69 -2.19 -41.63
N GLY A 25 -14.60 -2.94 -41.84
CA GLY A 25 -13.32 -2.75 -41.13
C GLY A 25 -12.75 -1.34 -41.32
N ALA A 26 -12.85 -0.77 -42.51
CA ALA A 26 -12.49 0.63 -42.80
C ALA A 26 -13.47 1.68 -42.23
N ARG A 27 -14.65 1.27 -41.75
CA ARG A 27 -15.57 2.13 -40.98
C ARG A 27 -15.41 2.00 -39.47
N MET A 28 -14.74 0.95 -38.99
CA MET A 28 -14.38 0.76 -37.58
C MET A 28 -12.97 1.30 -37.27
N GLU A 29 -12.58 2.44 -37.86
CA GLU A 29 -11.34 3.13 -37.47
C GLU A 29 -11.46 3.75 -36.08
N HIS A 30 -11.08 2.99 -35.06
CA HIS A 30 -10.80 3.48 -33.71
C HIS A 30 -9.32 3.88 -33.58
N THR A 31 -9.02 4.76 -32.63
CA THR A 31 -7.67 5.27 -32.37
C THR A 31 -7.05 4.58 -31.15
N VAL A 32 -5.94 3.89 -31.34
CA VAL A 32 -5.22 3.24 -30.24
C VAL A 32 -4.58 4.30 -29.35
N GLY A 33 -4.94 4.32 -28.06
CA GLY A 33 -4.21 5.09 -27.06
C GLY A 33 -2.75 4.62 -26.97
N VAL A 34 -1.85 5.55 -26.64
CA VAL A 34 -0.43 5.26 -26.38
C VAL A 34 -0.04 6.03 -25.13
N SER A 35 0.41 5.32 -24.09
CA SER A 35 0.95 5.89 -22.86
C SER A 35 2.43 5.54 -22.72
N ALA A 36 3.26 6.52 -22.40
CA ALA A 36 4.70 6.38 -22.22
C ALA A 36 5.29 7.64 -21.57
N SER A 37 6.23 7.46 -20.64
CA SER A 37 7.00 8.58 -20.08
C SER A 37 7.95 9.19 -21.13
N PRO A 38 8.15 10.52 -21.16
CA PRO A 38 9.16 11.16 -22.01
C PRO A 38 10.61 10.90 -21.54
N VAL A 39 10.82 10.16 -20.45
CA VAL A 39 12.14 9.84 -19.88
C VAL A 39 12.27 8.33 -19.65
N ALA A 40 13.50 7.83 -19.81
CA ALA A 40 13.94 6.48 -19.49
C ALA A 40 15.26 6.52 -18.72
N LEU A 41 15.47 5.57 -17.79
CA LEU A 41 16.75 5.40 -17.12
C LEU A 41 17.68 4.52 -17.98
N SER A 42 18.95 4.90 -18.08
CA SER A 42 19.98 4.21 -18.84
C SER A 42 20.27 2.83 -18.26
N GLY A 43 20.13 1.79 -19.09
CA GLY A 43 20.21 0.39 -18.68
C GLY A 43 18.86 -0.28 -18.39
N GLU A 44 17.80 0.49 -18.12
CA GLU A 44 16.46 -0.05 -17.87
C GLU A 44 15.58 -0.06 -19.14
N PRO A 45 14.60 -0.97 -19.26
CA PRO A 45 13.68 -0.98 -20.39
C PRO A 45 12.71 0.21 -20.34
N TRP A 46 12.74 1.07 -21.36
CA TRP A 46 11.71 2.11 -21.52
C TRP A 46 10.38 1.46 -21.91
N GLN A 47 9.35 1.64 -21.08
CA GLN A 47 8.04 1.03 -21.25
C GLN A 47 7.06 1.92 -22.04
N VAL A 48 6.31 1.30 -22.94
CA VAL A 48 5.22 1.91 -23.71
C VAL A 48 3.98 1.00 -23.66
N VAL A 49 2.86 1.54 -23.18
CA VAL A 49 1.58 0.83 -23.10
C VAL A 49 0.65 1.31 -24.22
N PHE A 50 0.03 0.38 -24.92
CA PHE A 50 -0.93 0.64 -25.97
C PHE A 50 -2.35 0.25 -25.54
N GLY A 51 -3.37 0.89 -26.12
CA GLY A 51 -4.78 0.50 -25.91
C GLY A 51 -5.13 -0.90 -26.47
N GLU A 52 -4.38 -1.38 -27.46
CA GLU A 52 -4.60 -2.66 -28.16
C GLU A 52 -3.33 -3.53 -28.12
N PRO A 53 -3.46 -4.88 -28.15
CA PRO A 53 -2.33 -5.79 -28.27
C PRO A 53 -1.48 -5.58 -29.54
N LEU A 54 -0.18 -5.85 -29.43
CA LEU A 54 0.80 -5.77 -30.51
C LEU A 54 1.01 -7.13 -31.20
N ASP A 55 1.45 -7.15 -32.47
CA ASP A 55 2.10 -8.36 -33.03
C ASP A 55 3.46 -8.50 -32.34
N GLY A 56 3.72 -9.65 -31.69
CA GLY A 56 5.01 -9.94 -31.02
C GLY A 56 6.25 -9.90 -31.93
N ARG A 57 6.08 -9.73 -33.25
CA ARG A 57 7.13 -9.50 -34.24
C ARG A 57 7.18 -8.05 -34.74
N ALA A 58 6.39 -7.13 -34.20
CA ALA A 58 6.27 -5.75 -34.71
C ALA A 58 7.61 -5.00 -34.72
N GLY A 59 8.48 -5.20 -33.73
CA GLY A 59 9.87 -4.71 -33.77
C GLY A 59 10.70 -5.35 -34.89
N LYS A 60 10.75 -6.69 -34.94
CA LYS A 60 11.51 -7.47 -35.94
C LYS A 60 11.06 -7.23 -37.39
N ASN A 61 9.78 -6.90 -37.59
CA ASN A 61 9.19 -6.54 -38.89
C ASN A 61 9.30 -5.03 -39.22
N GLY A 62 9.91 -4.22 -38.34
CA GLY A 62 10.05 -2.77 -38.51
C GLY A 62 8.72 -2.01 -38.50
N ASN A 63 7.67 -2.56 -37.88
CA ASN A 63 6.39 -1.88 -37.62
C ASN A 63 6.46 -1.00 -36.36
N LEU A 64 7.33 -1.38 -35.44
CA LEU A 64 7.92 -0.52 -34.40
C LEU A 64 9.39 -0.28 -34.77
N ARG A 65 9.93 0.91 -34.48
CA ARG A 65 11.34 1.26 -34.75
C ARG A 65 11.77 2.43 -33.89
N ILE A 66 12.96 2.36 -33.26
CA ILE A 66 13.59 3.53 -32.62
C ILE A 66 14.49 4.25 -33.64
N THR A 67 14.51 5.58 -33.59
CA THR A 67 15.57 6.41 -34.18
C THR A 67 16.17 7.31 -33.11
N GLY A 68 17.48 7.57 -33.18
CA GLY A 68 18.10 8.65 -32.42
C GLY A 68 17.71 10.03 -32.95
N GLU A 69 18.19 11.10 -32.29
CA GLU A 69 17.88 12.50 -32.61
C GLU A 69 18.10 12.88 -34.09
N SER A 70 19.14 12.32 -34.71
CA SER A 70 19.48 12.50 -36.12
C SER A 70 18.52 11.84 -37.11
N GLY A 71 17.47 11.16 -36.63
CA GLY A 71 16.53 10.37 -37.44
C GLY A 71 17.09 9.03 -37.92
N ILE A 72 18.35 8.71 -37.59
CA ILE A 72 19.00 7.45 -37.92
C ILE A 72 18.41 6.33 -37.04
N PRO A 73 18.02 5.16 -37.60
CA PRO A 73 17.61 4.00 -36.81
C PRO A 73 18.73 3.54 -35.88
N VAL A 74 18.37 3.25 -34.64
CA VAL A 74 19.27 2.60 -33.67
C VAL A 74 18.78 1.19 -33.39
N ASP A 75 19.72 0.29 -33.13
CA ASP A 75 19.41 -1.05 -32.64
C ASP A 75 19.01 -0.95 -31.16
N ALA A 76 17.96 -1.67 -30.76
CA ALA A 76 17.36 -1.59 -29.44
C ALA A 76 16.62 -2.89 -29.12
N ASP A 77 16.81 -3.41 -27.91
CA ASP A 77 16.20 -4.67 -27.48
C ASP A 77 14.70 -4.45 -27.20
N MET A 78 13.86 -4.90 -28.13
CA MET A 78 12.40 -4.78 -28.03
C MET A 78 11.75 -6.08 -27.52
N THR A 79 11.20 -6.02 -26.30
CA THR A 79 10.27 -7.03 -25.76
C THR A 79 8.83 -6.58 -25.96
N ILE A 80 7.93 -7.51 -26.30
CA ILE A 80 6.52 -7.23 -26.59
C ILE A 80 5.66 -8.25 -25.87
N GLU A 81 4.81 -7.79 -24.96
CA GLU A 81 3.97 -8.61 -24.09
C GLU A 81 2.55 -8.05 -24.07
N GLY A 82 1.61 -8.75 -24.71
CA GLY A 82 0.24 -8.27 -24.90
C GLY A 82 0.19 -6.92 -25.62
N ASN A 83 -0.17 -5.87 -24.88
CA ASN A 83 -0.25 -4.47 -25.33
C ASN A 83 0.94 -3.61 -24.85
N ARG A 84 1.98 -4.20 -24.27
CA ARG A 84 3.17 -3.51 -23.77
C ARG A 84 4.37 -3.69 -24.70
N LEU A 85 5.23 -2.68 -24.75
CA LEU A 85 6.53 -2.69 -25.42
C LEU A 85 7.60 -2.19 -24.44
N GLY A 86 8.56 -3.05 -24.11
CA GLY A 86 9.81 -2.65 -23.46
C GLY A 86 10.88 -2.35 -24.51
N VAL A 87 11.71 -1.33 -24.27
CA VAL A 87 12.82 -0.92 -25.16
C VAL A 87 14.09 -0.73 -24.35
N ALA A 88 15.01 -1.69 -24.41
CA ALA A 88 16.27 -1.70 -23.68
C ALA A 88 17.50 -1.57 -24.61
N GLY A 89 18.70 -1.59 -24.03
CA GLY A 89 19.99 -1.54 -24.76
C GLY A 89 20.40 -0.14 -25.26
N LEU A 90 19.55 0.87 -25.07
CA LEU A 90 19.86 2.27 -25.38
C LEU A 90 20.77 2.91 -24.32
N LYS A 91 21.58 3.87 -24.76
CA LYS A 91 22.42 4.73 -23.90
C LYS A 91 21.77 6.10 -23.73
N GLU A 92 22.31 6.96 -22.88
CA GLU A 92 21.90 8.36 -22.79
C GLU A 92 21.77 9.04 -24.18
N GLY A 93 20.66 9.76 -24.38
CA GLY A 93 20.37 10.52 -25.60
C GLY A 93 18.89 10.69 -25.92
N THR A 94 18.61 11.53 -26.92
CA THR A 94 17.25 11.78 -27.44
C THR A 94 16.85 10.71 -28.47
N TYR A 95 15.67 10.11 -28.31
CA TYR A 95 15.15 9.06 -29.18
C TYR A 95 13.71 9.32 -29.64
N THR A 96 13.27 8.54 -30.62
CA THR A 96 11.89 8.55 -31.12
C THR A 96 11.48 7.14 -31.52
N LEU A 97 10.45 6.60 -30.87
CA LEU A 97 9.73 5.43 -31.33
C LEU A 97 8.78 5.83 -32.48
N HIS A 98 8.77 5.04 -33.55
CA HIS A 98 7.85 5.18 -34.69
C HIS A 98 6.88 4.00 -34.68
N VAL A 99 5.57 4.27 -34.74
CA VAL A 99 4.50 3.26 -34.64
C VAL A 99 3.68 3.23 -35.92
N LYS A 100 3.65 2.08 -36.61
CA LYS A 100 2.77 1.84 -37.77
C LYS A 100 1.44 1.22 -37.34
N ARG A 101 0.39 1.41 -38.15
CA ARG A 101 -0.90 0.70 -38.03
C ARG A 101 -0.73 -0.83 -37.97
N SER A 102 0.28 -1.35 -38.67
CA SER A 102 0.66 -2.77 -38.71
C SER A 102 1.45 -3.26 -37.47
N ALA A 103 1.59 -2.44 -36.42
CA ALA A 103 2.17 -2.88 -35.14
C ALA A 103 1.15 -3.65 -34.28
N PHE A 104 -0.15 -3.39 -34.45
CA PHE A 104 -1.23 -3.97 -33.64
C PHE A 104 -1.70 -5.32 -34.18
N ALA A 105 -2.10 -6.22 -33.28
CA ALA A 105 -2.61 -7.54 -33.61
C ALA A 105 -4.05 -7.45 -34.15
N GLY A 106 -4.30 -8.01 -35.33
CA GLY A 106 -5.63 -8.10 -35.93
C GLY A 106 -5.63 -7.94 -37.45
N LEU A 107 -6.75 -8.26 -38.10
CA LEU A 107 -6.83 -8.31 -39.57
C LEU A 107 -6.70 -6.93 -40.28
N PHE A 108 -6.85 -5.83 -39.53
CA PHE A 108 -6.89 -4.46 -40.04
C PHE A 108 -5.90 -3.49 -39.36
N GLY A 109 -5.42 -3.83 -38.17
CA GLY A 109 -4.56 -2.99 -37.32
C GLY A 109 -5.25 -1.73 -36.78
N GLY A 110 -5.13 -1.49 -35.47
CA GLY A 110 -5.53 -0.23 -34.83
C GLY A 110 -4.75 0.97 -35.37
N LYS A 111 -5.39 2.14 -35.41
CA LYS A 111 -4.77 3.39 -35.90
C LYS A 111 -4.16 4.13 -34.72
N PRO A 112 -2.83 4.18 -34.54
CA PRO A 112 -2.24 4.75 -33.32
C PRO A 112 -2.56 6.24 -33.23
N ALA A 113 -2.97 6.69 -32.04
CA ALA A 113 -3.30 8.10 -31.78
C ALA A 113 -2.11 9.04 -32.04
N VAL A 114 -0.89 8.55 -31.81
CA VAL A 114 0.37 9.21 -32.19
C VAL A 114 1.19 8.28 -33.10
N LYS A 115 1.69 8.80 -34.22
CA LYS A 115 2.57 8.05 -35.15
C LYS A 115 3.98 7.85 -34.61
N SER A 116 4.35 8.63 -33.60
CA SER A 116 5.68 8.65 -33.01
C SER A 116 5.64 9.17 -31.58
N VAL A 117 6.44 8.58 -30.70
CA VAL A 117 6.65 9.02 -29.32
C VAL A 117 8.11 9.43 -29.16
N LYS A 118 8.38 10.64 -28.65
CA LYS A 118 9.73 11.10 -28.29
C LYS A 118 10.01 10.77 -26.82
N PHE A 119 11.23 10.35 -26.53
CA PHE A 119 11.71 10.10 -25.17
C PHE A 119 13.21 10.34 -25.09
N ASN A 120 13.71 10.57 -23.87
CA ASN A 120 15.12 10.76 -23.58
C ASN A 120 15.59 9.64 -22.64
N VAL A 121 16.64 8.92 -23.00
CA VAL A 121 17.36 8.07 -22.04
C VAL A 121 18.36 8.98 -21.31
N ARG A 122 18.48 8.83 -20.00
CA ARG A 122 19.49 9.53 -19.17
C ARG A 122 20.15 8.56 -18.19
N ASP A 123 21.42 8.79 -17.86
CA ASP A 123 22.10 7.99 -16.83
C ASP A 123 21.61 8.32 -15.40
N VAL A 124 20.98 9.49 -15.19
CA VAL A 124 20.30 9.91 -13.96
C VAL A 124 18.98 10.62 -14.30
N ILE A 125 17.93 10.40 -13.51
CA ILE A 125 16.68 11.17 -13.63
C ILE A 125 16.78 12.46 -12.81
N GLU A 126 17.18 13.53 -13.50
CA GLU A 126 17.21 14.88 -12.94
C GLU A 126 15.80 15.44 -12.65
N PRO A 127 15.66 16.37 -11.70
CA PRO A 127 14.44 17.16 -11.48
C PRO A 127 13.97 17.94 -12.72
N VAL A 128 12.72 18.40 -12.70
CA VAL A 128 12.12 19.16 -13.81
C VAL A 128 12.76 20.55 -13.93
N ALA A 129 13.13 20.94 -15.15
CA ALA A 129 13.93 22.13 -15.39
C ALA A 129 13.12 23.43 -15.35
N SER A 130 11.78 23.36 -15.38
CA SER A 130 10.89 24.52 -15.30
C SER A 130 9.44 24.13 -14.99
N LEU A 131 8.65 25.09 -14.50
CA LEU A 131 7.20 24.93 -14.33
C LEU A 131 6.51 24.61 -15.67
N ALA A 132 6.97 25.18 -16.79
CA ALA A 132 6.38 24.94 -18.11
C ALA A 132 6.51 23.47 -18.56
N GLU A 133 7.62 22.78 -18.23
CA GLU A 133 7.80 21.35 -18.49
C GLU A 133 6.78 20.50 -17.74
N LEU A 134 6.47 20.89 -16.50
CA LEU A 134 5.52 20.23 -15.62
C LEU A 134 4.07 20.49 -16.06
N GLU A 135 3.71 21.74 -16.36
CA GLU A 135 2.41 22.08 -16.96
C GLU A 135 2.19 21.32 -18.28
N ASP A 136 3.18 21.26 -19.16
CA ASP A 136 3.10 20.51 -20.42
C ASP A 136 3.09 18.99 -20.21
N HIS A 137 3.46 18.47 -19.04
CA HIS A 137 3.16 17.09 -18.65
C HIS A 137 1.66 16.93 -18.34
N PHE A 138 1.11 17.70 -17.41
CA PHE A 138 -0.30 17.60 -17.03
C PHE A 138 -1.25 17.89 -18.21
N ARG A 139 -0.95 18.88 -19.06
CA ARG A 139 -1.70 19.16 -20.30
C ARG A 139 -1.81 17.94 -21.22
N ARG A 140 -0.76 17.10 -21.29
CA ARG A 140 -0.77 15.85 -22.07
C ARG A 140 -1.63 14.77 -21.42
N ILE A 141 -1.63 14.65 -20.08
CA ILE A 141 -2.49 13.72 -19.35
C ILE A 141 -3.98 14.11 -19.52
N SER A 142 -4.35 15.36 -19.23
CA SER A 142 -5.75 15.83 -19.37
C SER A 142 -6.26 15.62 -20.79
N ALA A 143 -5.50 16.05 -21.81
CA ALA A 143 -5.86 15.87 -23.20
C ALA A 143 -5.81 14.39 -23.67
N SER A 144 -5.30 13.45 -22.87
CA SER A 144 -5.45 12.00 -23.11
C SER A 144 -6.76 11.49 -22.51
N ARG A 145 -7.04 11.83 -21.25
CA ARG A 145 -8.23 11.40 -20.50
C ARG A 145 -9.54 11.92 -21.11
N GLU A 146 -9.57 13.15 -21.61
CA GLU A 146 -10.71 13.68 -22.38
C GLU A 146 -11.04 12.79 -23.60
N LYS A 147 -10.02 12.36 -24.35
CA LYS A 147 -10.18 11.54 -25.56
C LYS A 147 -10.56 10.09 -25.23
N GLN A 148 -10.34 9.66 -23.99
CA GLN A 148 -10.81 8.38 -23.44
C GLN A 148 -12.21 8.48 -22.79
N GLY A 149 -12.81 9.68 -22.74
CA GLY A 149 -14.11 9.92 -22.12
C GLY A 149 -14.11 9.80 -20.59
N LEU A 150 -12.95 9.90 -19.95
CA LEU A 150 -12.73 9.51 -18.55
C LEU A 150 -13.18 10.57 -17.51
N PHE A 151 -14.21 11.36 -17.82
CA PHE A 151 -14.75 12.38 -16.92
C PHE A 151 -15.80 11.76 -15.99
N GLY A 152 -15.45 11.55 -14.71
CA GLY A 152 -16.42 11.27 -13.65
C GLY A 152 -16.38 9.89 -12.99
N MET A 153 -15.21 9.26 -12.85
CA MET A 153 -15.01 8.18 -11.86
C MET A 153 -14.00 8.63 -10.82
N THR A 154 -14.50 9.03 -9.64
CA THR A 154 -13.69 9.07 -8.42
C THR A 154 -13.36 7.63 -8.07
N ILE A 155 -12.09 7.24 -8.20
CA ILE A 155 -11.62 6.00 -7.61
C ILE A 155 -11.45 6.28 -6.12
N GLU A 156 -12.26 5.62 -5.29
CA GLU A 156 -12.03 5.61 -3.85
C GLU A 156 -10.70 4.90 -3.59
N SER A 157 -9.71 5.65 -3.11
CA SER A 157 -8.44 5.08 -2.67
C SER A 157 -8.67 4.31 -1.38
N SER A 158 -8.85 2.99 -1.49
CA SER A 158 -8.82 2.07 -0.36
C SER A 158 -7.50 2.25 0.41
N SER A 159 -7.58 2.57 1.70
CA SER A 159 -6.43 2.57 2.60
C SER A 159 -5.82 1.17 2.64
N SER A 160 -4.54 1.06 2.29
CA SER A 160 -3.79 -0.19 2.37
C SER A 160 -3.32 -0.41 3.80
N GLU A 161 -3.91 -1.37 4.51
CA GLU A 161 -3.56 -1.70 5.90
C GLU A 161 -2.61 -2.90 6.01
N ASP A 162 -1.69 -2.84 6.97
CA ASP A 162 -0.38 -3.46 6.87
C ASP A 162 -0.20 -4.72 7.76
N LYS A 163 -0.06 -5.92 7.13
CA LYS A 163 0.22 -7.29 7.69
C LYS A 163 0.95 -8.25 6.70
N ALA A 164 2.09 -8.97 6.91
CA ALA A 164 3.09 -9.06 7.99
C ALA A 164 4.51 -9.52 7.46
N ALA A 165 5.68 -9.15 8.02
CA ALA A 165 7.07 -9.57 7.62
C ALA A 165 8.08 -9.35 8.77
N GLU A 166 9.18 -10.13 8.81
CA GLU A 166 10.05 -10.48 9.98
C GLU A 166 10.22 -9.37 11.05
N SER A 167 9.51 -9.51 12.19
CA SER A 167 9.04 -8.36 13.00
C SER A 167 9.69 -8.24 14.37
N SER A 168 10.02 -6.99 14.73
CA SER A 168 10.80 -6.63 15.91
C SER A 168 10.09 -5.59 16.78
N GLY A 169 8.85 -5.88 17.19
CA GLY A 169 8.38 -5.37 18.48
C GLY A 169 8.96 -6.20 19.63
N GLY A 170 8.67 -5.81 20.87
CA GLY A 170 9.03 -6.57 22.07
C GLY A 170 10.39 -6.20 22.65
N GLY A 171 10.44 -5.01 23.24
CA GLY A 171 11.66 -4.40 23.77
C GLY A 171 12.41 -5.23 24.80
N MET A 172 13.73 -5.22 24.67
CA MET A 172 14.63 -5.84 25.64
C MET A 172 14.90 -4.92 26.84
N ASP A 173 14.66 -3.61 26.67
CA ASP A 173 14.97 -2.55 27.64
C ASP A 173 13.79 -2.25 28.60
N GLY A 174 13.03 -3.28 28.96
CA GLY A 174 12.08 -3.25 30.08
C GLY A 174 10.73 -2.57 29.82
N HIS A 175 10.41 -2.24 28.56
CA HIS A 175 9.13 -1.65 28.15
C HIS A 175 8.73 -2.08 26.73
N SER A 176 7.50 -1.77 26.33
CA SER A 176 6.98 -2.00 24.98
C SER A 176 7.65 -1.12 23.92
N GLU A 177 7.93 -1.74 22.77
CA GLU A 177 8.21 -1.10 21.49
C GLU A 177 7.06 -1.42 20.52
N THR A 178 6.86 -0.59 19.48
CA THR A 178 5.88 -0.89 18.42
C THR A 178 6.28 -2.16 17.67
N ASN A 179 5.30 -3.01 17.35
CA ASN A 179 5.50 -4.15 16.46
C ASN A 179 5.76 -3.64 15.03
N THR A 180 6.94 -3.94 14.47
CA THR A 180 7.50 -3.29 13.26
C THR A 180 7.79 -4.29 12.13
N GLN A 181 7.90 -3.83 10.88
CA GLN A 181 8.19 -4.68 9.72
C GLN A 181 9.64 -5.11 9.54
N VAL A 182 10.61 -4.28 9.92
CA VAL A 182 12.03 -4.54 9.69
C VAL A 182 12.83 -4.13 10.92
N GLU A 183 13.73 -4.99 11.37
CA GLU A 183 14.56 -4.76 12.55
C GLU A 183 15.32 -3.44 12.47
N GLY A 184 14.95 -2.45 13.29
CA GLY A 184 15.54 -1.11 13.31
C GLY A 184 15.03 -0.16 12.22
N VAL A 185 13.81 -0.38 11.73
CA VAL A 185 13.01 0.61 11.00
C VAL A 185 11.66 0.72 11.75
N ASP A 186 11.51 1.75 12.58
CA ASP A 186 10.31 1.96 13.40
C ASP A 186 9.13 2.51 12.56
N GLU A 187 7.92 2.24 13.05
CA GLU A 187 6.65 2.61 12.42
C GLU A 187 5.82 3.49 13.37
N GLY A 188 5.10 4.46 12.81
CA GLY A 188 4.31 5.41 13.59
C GLY A 188 3.13 4.72 14.25
N ASP A 189 2.82 5.06 15.49
CA ASP A 189 1.80 4.37 16.28
C ASP A 189 0.97 5.35 17.12
N ILE A 190 -0.26 5.00 17.49
CA ILE A 190 -1.12 5.85 18.32
C ILE A 190 -0.65 5.91 19.79
N VAL A 191 0.22 4.99 20.21
CA VAL A 191 0.85 5.00 21.55
C VAL A 191 2.35 4.72 21.43
N LYS A 192 3.17 5.50 22.14
CA LYS A 192 4.60 5.24 22.37
C LYS A 192 4.93 5.40 23.86
N THR A 193 6.01 4.80 24.34
CA THR A 193 6.48 4.92 25.73
C THR A 193 8.01 4.81 25.80
N ASP A 194 8.61 5.48 26.80
CA ASP A 194 10.03 5.37 27.18
C ASP A 194 10.24 4.48 28.43
N GLY A 195 9.17 3.83 28.89
CA GLY A 195 9.13 3.05 30.13
C GLY A 195 8.79 3.86 31.40
N GLU A 196 9.02 5.17 31.43
CA GLU A 196 8.60 6.06 32.53
C GLU A 196 7.26 6.78 32.22
N TYR A 197 7.03 7.13 30.95
CA TYR A 197 5.88 7.90 30.48
C TYR A 197 5.24 7.26 29.25
N LEU A 198 3.94 7.48 29.09
CA LEU A 198 3.13 6.98 27.98
C LEU A 198 2.53 8.16 27.22
N TYR A 199 2.75 8.19 25.91
CA TYR A 199 2.29 9.23 24.98
C TYR A 199 1.19 8.62 24.11
N ALA A 200 -0.02 9.19 24.11
CA ALA A 200 -1.20 8.59 23.48
C ALA A 200 -1.98 9.60 22.61
N ALA A 201 -2.04 9.35 21.31
CA ALA A 201 -2.76 10.14 20.28
C ALA A 201 -4.20 9.64 20.05
N THR A 202 -4.86 9.18 21.11
CA THR A 202 -6.16 8.49 21.05
C THR A 202 -7.33 9.48 20.98
N GLY A 203 -8.32 9.21 20.13
CA GLY A 203 -9.57 10.00 20.06
C GLY A 203 -9.47 11.35 19.32
N GLY A 204 -8.29 11.76 18.84
CA GLY A 204 -8.11 12.94 17.99
C GLY A 204 -8.17 14.31 18.68
N GLU A 205 -8.49 14.37 19.98
CA GLU A 205 -8.52 15.63 20.74
C GLU A 205 -7.12 16.20 21.01
N GLY A 206 -6.09 15.35 21.07
CA GLY A 206 -4.70 15.74 21.30
C GLY A 206 -3.78 14.54 21.48
N VAL A 207 -2.61 14.78 22.10
CA VAL A 207 -1.72 13.72 22.60
C VAL A 207 -1.65 13.82 24.12
N ARG A 208 -2.20 12.84 24.84
CA ARG A 208 -2.11 12.74 26.30
C ARG A 208 -0.72 12.24 26.70
N ILE A 209 -0.16 12.77 27.79
CA ILE A 209 1.11 12.31 28.37
C ILE A 209 0.89 11.89 29.82
N THR A 210 1.16 10.63 30.11
CA THR A 210 0.86 9.97 31.39
C THR A 210 2.14 9.46 32.05
N ASP A 211 2.38 9.84 33.31
CA ASP A 211 3.40 9.23 34.17
C ASP A 211 2.93 7.83 34.60
N ILE A 212 3.67 6.79 34.20
CA ILE A 212 3.33 5.38 34.43
C ILE A 212 4.24 4.68 35.45
N ARG A 213 5.21 5.41 36.02
CA ARG A 213 6.22 4.86 36.97
C ARG A 213 5.64 4.30 38.27
N ASN A 214 4.42 4.70 38.60
CA ASN A 214 3.63 4.06 39.63
C ASN A 214 2.37 3.44 39.02
N PRO A 215 2.37 2.14 38.67
CA PRO A 215 1.20 1.46 38.12
C PRO A 215 -0.02 1.45 39.05
N GLU A 216 0.16 1.58 40.37
CA GLU A 216 -0.98 1.74 41.31
C GLU A 216 -1.67 3.10 41.18
N LYS A 217 -1.05 4.08 40.51
CA LYS A 217 -1.57 5.42 40.29
C LYS A 217 -0.92 6.10 39.07
N PRO A 218 -1.28 5.73 37.84
CA PRO A 218 -0.90 6.49 36.65
C PRO A 218 -1.52 7.89 36.69
N VAL A 219 -0.83 8.90 36.16
CA VAL A 219 -1.29 10.30 36.19
C VAL A 219 -1.04 10.99 34.85
N GLN A 220 -2.09 11.52 34.21
CA GLN A 220 -1.90 12.44 33.08
C GLN A 220 -1.25 13.74 33.59
N ILE A 221 -0.03 14.02 33.12
CA ILE A 221 0.81 15.13 33.57
C ILE A 221 0.84 16.30 32.57
N ALA A 222 0.57 16.03 31.29
CA ALA A 222 0.52 17.03 30.23
C ALA A 222 -0.38 16.55 29.07
N GLU A 223 -0.65 17.47 28.16
CA GLU A 223 -1.42 17.23 26.94
C GLU A 223 -0.91 18.15 25.83
N LEU A 224 -0.77 17.62 24.62
CA LEU A 224 -0.48 18.39 23.41
C LEU A 224 -1.80 18.60 22.67
N PRO A 225 -2.35 19.83 22.65
CA PRO A 225 -3.68 20.03 22.10
C PRO A 225 -3.73 19.79 20.59
N GLY A 226 -4.68 18.97 20.17
CA GLY A 226 -5.16 18.95 18.79
C GLY A 226 -6.01 20.18 18.49
N SER A 227 -6.48 20.29 17.26
CA SER A 227 -7.48 21.27 16.86
C SER A 227 -8.12 20.88 15.53
N GLN A 228 -9.12 21.64 15.08
CA GLN A 228 -9.63 21.55 13.70
C GLN A 228 -8.56 21.87 12.64
N GLU A 229 -7.43 22.48 13.01
CA GLU A 229 -6.26 22.68 12.14
C GLU A 229 -5.18 21.58 12.29
N PHE A 230 -5.27 20.68 13.28
CA PHE A 230 -4.30 19.60 13.48
C PHE A 230 -4.88 18.46 14.31
N MET A 231 -5.18 17.34 13.65
CA MET A 231 -5.66 16.11 14.28
C MET A 231 -4.50 15.09 14.33
N PRO A 232 -3.95 14.76 15.51
CA PRO A 232 -2.90 13.73 15.65
C PRO A 232 -3.35 12.36 15.12
N MET A 233 -2.40 11.58 14.61
CA MET A 233 -2.64 10.25 14.02
C MET A 233 -1.58 9.22 14.45
N GLU A 234 -0.30 9.57 14.34
CA GLU A 234 0.81 8.68 14.66
C GLU A 234 1.92 9.42 15.40
N LEU A 235 2.60 8.70 16.29
CA LEU A 235 3.69 9.15 17.14
C LEU A 235 4.98 8.41 16.81
N TYR A 236 6.09 9.11 16.91
CA TYR A 236 7.44 8.54 17.09
C TYR A 236 8.08 9.19 18.32
N LEU A 237 8.90 8.41 19.03
CA LEU A 237 9.68 8.87 20.17
C LEU A 237 11.14 8.45 19.95
N ASP A 238 12.03 9.43 19.84
CA ASP A 238 13.45 9.25 19.49
C ASP A 238 14.28 10.11 20.46
N GLY A 239 14.80 9.46 21.52
CA GLY A 239 15.38 10.14 22.68
C GLY A 239 14.39 11.14 23.32
N ASP A 240 14.86 12.37 23.58
CA ASP A 240 14.04 13.48 24.10
C ASP A 240 13.08 14.10 23.03
N THR A 241 12.94 13.51 21.84
CA THR A 241 12.14 14.06 20.73
C THR A 241 10.89 13.23 20.46
N LEU A 242 9.71 13.83 20.68
CA LEU A 242 8.43 13.29 20.24
C LEU A 242 8.04 13.94 18.90
N ALA A 243 7.92 13.15 17.83
CA ALA A 243 7.36 13.58 16.56
C ALA A 243 5.88 13.16 16.47
N VAL A 244 4.98 14.14 16.39
CA VAL A 244 3.53 13.94 16.27
C VAL A 244 3.12 14.21 14.83
N ILE A 245 2.71 13.17 14.10
CA ILE A 245 2.14 13.27 12.75
C ILE A 245 0.62 13.45 12.86
N GLY A 246 0.05 14.30 12.02
CA GLY A 246 -1.39 14.53 11.99
C GLY A 246 -1.89 15.25 10.72
N HIS A 247 -3.19 15.17 10.48
CA HIS A 247 -3.85 15.87 9.39
C HIS A 247 -4.11 17.34 9.74
N ARG A 248 -3.80 18.22 8.79
CA ARG A 248 -4.10 19.66 8.84
C ARG A 248 -5.03 20.06 7.71
N TYR A 249 -6.15 20.68 8.05
CA TYR A 249 -6.96 21.43 7.09
C TYR A 249 -6.42 22.85 6.93
N PHE A 250 -6.45 23.37 5.70
CA PHE A 250 -6.08 24.76 5.40
C PHE A 250 -6.94 25.33 4.27
N ASP A 251 -7.18 26.64 4.28
CA ASP A 251 -7.83 27.32 3.16
C ASP A 251 -6.87 27.39 1.96
N LEU A 252 -7.22 26.80 0.82
CA LEU A 252 -6.49 27.07 -0.43
C LEU A 252 -6.76 28.51 -0.91
N PRO A 253 -5.77 29.19 -1.51
CA PRO A 253 -6.01 30.48 -2.16
C PRO A 253 -7.07 30.37 -3.25
N ILE A 254 -8.20 31.06 -3.08
CA ILE A 254 -9.30 31.07 -4.05
C ILE A 254 -8.78 31.65 -5.38
N PRO A 255 -8.97 30.97 -6.52
CA PRO A 255 -8.55 31.47 -7.83
C PRO A 255 -9.20 32.81 -8.18
N LYS A 256 -8.43 33.73 -8.76
CA LYS A 256 -8.88 35.10 -9.10
C LYS A 256 -10.02 35.14 -10.13
N SER A 257 -10.27 34.04 -10.84
CA SER A 257 -11.45 33.84 -11.69
C SER A 257 -12.77 33.95 -10.92
N PHE A 258 -12.77 33.70 -9.61
CA PHE A 258 -13.95 33.83 -8.74
C PHE A 258 -14.07 35.19 -8.03
N GLU A 259 -13.07 36.08 -8.14
CA GLU A 259 -13.12 37.45 -7.60
C GLU A 259 -13.99 38.40 -8.47
N GLY A 260 -15.28 38.11 -8.60
CA GLY A 260 -16.24 39.04 -9.24
C GLY A 260 -17.51 38.46 -9.85
N GLY A 261 -17.69 37.13 -9.88
CA GLY A 261 -18.91 36.50 -10.40
C GLY A 261 -20.09 36.53 -9.42
N GLU A 262 -21.32 36.50 -9.92
CA GLU A 262 -22.48 36.18 -9.08
C GLU A 262 -22.33 34.74 -8.53
N LYS A 263 -22.61 34.57 -7.23
CA LYS A 263 -22.48 33.28 -6.54
C LYS A 263 -23.48 32.26 -7.08
N SER A 264 -23.01 31.42 -8.00
CA SER A 264 -23.75 30.23 -8.45
C SER A 264 -23.89 29.23 -7.30
N ALA A 265 -24.92 28.38 -7.33
CA ALA A 265 -25.20 27.46 -6.22
C ALA A 265 -24.10 26.41 -5.92
N GLY A 266 -23.09 26.29 -6.79
CA GLY A 266 -21.90 25.47 -6.54
C GLY A 266 -20.87 26.14 -5.60
N SER A 267 -20.88 27.47 -5.44
CA SER A 267 -19.90 28.21 -4.64
C SER A 267 -20.22 28.23 -3.14
N ILE A 268 -20.65 27.08 -2.59
CA ILE A 268 -21.12 26.92 -1.20
C ILE A 268 -20.14 26.10 -0.34
N MET A 269 -19.32 25.23 -0.93
CA MET A 269 -18.20 24.60 -0.22
C MET A 269 -16.91 25.41 -0.41
N PRO A 270 -16.18 25.76 0.65
CA PRO A 270 -14.81 26.24 0.52
C PRO A 270 -13.93 25.08 0.04
N ALA A 271 -13.04 25.34 -0.91
CA ALA A 271 -12.04 24.37 -1.36
C ALA A 271 -10.89 24.31 -0.34
N GLY A 272 -11.14 23.69 0.82
CA GLY A 272 -10.10 23.40 1.79
C GLY A 272 -9.11 22.37 1.23
N GLY A 273 -7.82 22.61 1.43
CA GLY A 273 -6.78 21.61 1.21
C GLY A 273 -6.53 20.80 2.47
N THR A 274 -6.07 19.56 2.29
CA THR A 274 -5.51 18.71 3.36
C THR A 274 -4.00 18.66 3.23
N ALA A 275 -3.31 18.67 4.37
CA ALA A 275 -1.88 18.46 4.48
C ALA A 275 -1.59 17.38 5.53
N VAL A 276 -0.51 16.64 5.31
CA VAL A 276 0.16 15.86 6.35
C VAL A 276 1.16 16.78 7.02
N THR A 277 1.03 16.92 8.33
CA THR A 277 1.85 17.80 9.17
C THR A 277 2.54 16.96 10.23
N VAL A 278 3.79 17.29 10.54
CA VAL A 278 4.51 16.75 11.69
C VAL A 278 4.99 17.89 12.60
N ARG A 279 4.75 17.70 13.90
CA ARG A 279 5.18 18.59 14.98
C ARG A 279 6.25 17.89 15.81
N LEU A 280 7.42 18.49 15.89
CA LEU A 280 8.51 18.01 16.73
C LEU A 280 8.43 18.68 18.11
N TYR A 281 8.40 17.89 19.18
CA TYR A 281 8.40 18.36 20.56
C TYR A 281 9.62 17.85 21.31
N ASP A 282 10.30 18.76 22.00
CA ASP A 282 11.23 18.46 23.09
C ASP A 282 10.38 17.98 24.28
N VAL A 283 10.57 16.72 24.66
CA VAL A 283 9.88 16.02 25.76
C VAL A 283 10.84 15.61 26.88
N GLY A 284 12.10 16.08 26.90
CA GLY A 284 13.04 15.88 28.01
C GLY A 284 12.57 16.48 29.35
N ASN A 285 11.42 17.18 29.34
CA ASN A 285 10.54 17.34 30.49
C ASN A 285 9.09 17.00 30.09
N PRO A 286 8.61 15.75 30.28
CA PRO A 286 7.30 15.33 29.80
C PRO A 286 6.11 16.09 30.42
N ALA A 287 6.31 16.72 31.58
CA ALA A 287 5.30 17.57 32.22
C ALA A 287 5.23 19.00 31.63
N LYS A 288 6.20 19.39 30.78
CA LYS A 288 6.24 20.66 30.05
C LYS A 288 6.86 20.52 28.65
N PRO A 289 6.24 19.75 27.73
CA PRO A 289 6.74 19.61 26.37
C PRO A 289 6.83 20.94 25.64
N LYS A 290 7.76 21.03 24.70
CA LYS A 290 8.04 22.26 23.96
C LYS A 290 8.10 21.99 22.46
N LEU A 291 7.14 22.56 21.72
CA LEU A 291 7.18 22.55 20.26
C LEU A 291 8.48 23.20 19.76
N LEU A 292 9.26 22.44 19.00
CA LEU A 292 10.49 22.88 18.34
C LEU A 292 10.20 23.39 16.94
N GLN A 293 9.39 22.65 16.17
CA GLN A 293 9.18 22.87 14.75
C GLN A 293 7.86 22.23 14.28
N GLU A 294 7.24 22.83 13.28
CA GLU A 294 6.13 22.26 12.52
C GLU A 294 6.52 22.28 11.02
N ALA A 295 6.38 21.14 10.34
CA ALA A 295 6.65 21.01 8.91
C ALA A 295 5.62 20.10 8.25
N GLY A 296 5.42 20.22 6.95
CA GLY A 296 4.42 19.41 6.27
C GLY A 296 4.36 19.57 4.76
N SER A 297 3.51 18.74 4.15
CA SER A 297 3.20 18.71 2.72
C SER A 297 1.70 18.60 2.52
N GLU A 298 1.19 19.26 1.49
CA GLU A 298 -0.15 19.01 0.92
C GLU A 298 -0.36 17.51 0.68
N GLY A 299 -1.62 17.06 0.70
CA GLY A 299 -2.03 15.72 0.31
C GLY A 299 -2.45 14.81 1.46
N TRP A 300 -2.66 13.54 1.11
CA TRP A 300 -3.13 12.47 1.98
C TRP A 300 -1.97 11.60 2.46
N TYR A 301 -2.04 11.13 3.71
CA TYR A 301 -1.01 10.28 4.29
C TYR A 301 -1.00 8.91 3.59
N LEU A 302 0.19 8.41 3.24
CA LEU A 302 0.37 7.03 2.76
C LEU A 302 0.94 6.15 3.88
N SER A 303 2.15 6.46 4.34
CA SER A 303 2.80 5.82 5.51
C SER A 303 4.06 6.61 5.88
N SER A 304 4.70 6.26 6.98
CA SER A 304 5.99 6.82 7.42
C SER A 304 6.88 5.76 8.06
N ARG A 305 8.17 6.08 8.22
CA ARG A 305 9.18 5.24 8.88
C ARG A 305 10.24 6.08 9.58
N LEU A 306 10.76 5.60 10.70
CA LEU A 306 11.95 6.15 11.37
C LEU A 306 13.10 5.15 11.32
N THR A 307 14.27 5.56 10.84
CA THR A 307 15.50 4.77 10.98
C THR A 307 16.73 5.67 11.03
N ASN A 308 17.73 5.29 11.84
CA ASN A 308 18.99 6.03 12.03
C ASN A 308 18.79 7.51 12.38
N GLY A 309 17.79 7.84 13.22
CA GLY A 309 17.44 9.21 13.61
C GLY A 309 16.78 10.05 12.52
N ILE A 310 16.37 9.45 11.39
CA ILE A 310 15.67 10.14 10.29
C ILE A 310 14.25 9.60 10.14
N LEU A 311 13.26 10.48 10.29
CA LEU A 311 11.85 10.23 10.00
C LEU A 311 11.57 10.55 8.52
N TYR A 312 10.98 9.60 7.81
CA TYR A 312 10.54 9.71 6.42
C TYR A 312 9.01 9.58 6.36
N ILE A 313 8.33 10.57 5.79
CA ILE A 313 6.88 10.62 5.65
C ILE A 313 6.54 10.67 4.16
N VAL A 314 5.69 9.75 3.70
CA VAL A 314 5.22 9.71 2.31
C VAL A 314 3.76 10.17 2.26
N THR A 315 3.51 11.16 1.40
CA THR A 315 2.22 11.84 1.23
C THR A 315 1.81 11.82 -0.24
N ASN A 316 0.56 11.49 -0.55
CA ASN A 316 0.04 11.48 -1.92
C ASN A 316 -0.71 12.77 -2.25
N VAL A 317 -0.27 13.48 -3.30
CA VAL A 317 -0.88 14.73 -3.77
C VAL A 317 -1.49 14.51 -5.15
N GLN A 318 -2.82 14.45 -5.23
CA GLN A 318 -3.52 14.40 -6.52
C GLN A 318 -3.74 15.82 -7.07
N GLN A 319 -3.08 16.15 -8.18
CA GLN A 319 -3.35 17.39 -8.91
C GLN A 319 -4.45 17.15 -9.94
N MET A 320 -5.66 17.59 -9.61
CA MET A 320 -6.80 17.44 -10.51
C MET A 320 -6.57 18.25 -11.80
N GLY A 321 -6.84 17.65 -12.97
CA GLY A 321 -6.52 18.24 -14.28
C GLY A 321 -7.10 19.64 -14.57
N TRP A 322 -8.13 20.06 -13.84
CA TRP A 322 -8.70 21.43 -13.90
C TRP A 322 -7.82 22.51 -13.28
N ALA A 323 -6.79 22.14 -12.49
CA ALA A 323 -5.88 23.10 -11.86
C ALA A 323 -5.24 24.06 -12.88
N ILE A 324 -4.85 23.56 -14.06
CA ILE A 324 -4.31 24.38 -15.15
C ILE A 324 -5.39 25.32 -15.74
N GLU A 325 -6.63 24.85 -15.83
CA GLU A 325 -7.74 25.61 -16.44
C GLU A 325 -8.21 26.75 -15.54
N GLU A 326 -8.15 26.57 -14.22
CA GLU A 326 -8.40 27.62 -13.22
C GLU A 326 -7.17 28.50 -12.90
N GLY A 327 -6.00 28.16 -13.46
CA GLY A 327 -4.75 28.91 -13.23
C GLY A 327 -4.14 28.72 -11.84
N ARG A 328 -4.36 27.57 -11.21
CA ARG A 328 -3.66 27.12 -10.00
C ARG A 328 -2.25 26.62 -10.33
N ASP A 329 -1.36 26.63 -9.34
CA ASP A 329 -0.06 25.98 -9.44
C ASP A 329 -0.25 24.45 -9.46
N VAL A 330 0.56 23.75 -10.26
CA VAL A 330 0.53 22.28 -10.42
C VAL A 330 1.59 21.58 -9.58
N ARG A 331 2.40 22.33 -8.84
CA ARG A 331 3.42 21.82 -7.92
C ARG A 331 2.79 21.50 -6.56
N PRO A 332 3.20 20.42 -5.87
CA PRO A 332 2.79 20.18 -4.49
C PRO A 332 3.18 21.34 -3.58
N PHE A 333 2.37 21.61 -2.57
CA PHE A 333 2.67 22.63 -1.57
C PHE A 333 3.35 22.02 -0.33
N THR A 334 4.27 22.77 0.30
CA THR A 334 4.99 22.37 1.52
C THR A 334 5.24 23.57 2.43
N TYR A 335 5.60 23.32 3.68
CA TYR A 335 6.03 24.35 4.62
C TYR A 335 6.95 23.80 5.72
N ASP A 336 7.71 24.69 6.35
CA ASP A 336 8.67 24.36 7.41
C ASP A 336 8.89 25.61 8.28
N THR A 337 8.45 25.59 9.55
CA THR A 337 8.59 26.75 10.43
C THR A 337 10.05 27.14 10.74
N GLY A 338 11.03 26.28 10.45
CA GLY A 338 12.46 26.61 10.48
C GLY A 338 12.92 27.47 9.28
N LYS A 339 12.10 27.60 8.23
CA LYS A 339 12.36 28.39 7.01
C LYS A 339 11.26 29.43 6.75
N GLU A 340 10.04 28.98 6.44
CA GLU A 340 8.87 29.81 6.14
C GLU A 340 7.59 29.15 6.69
N ARG A 341 6.76 29.97 7.36
CA ARG A 341 5.50 29.52 7.98
C ARG A 341 4.31 29.49 7.01
N SER A 342 4.42 30.12 5.86
CA SER A 342 3.42 30.05 4.79
C SER A 342 3.50 28.70 4.09
N LEU A 343 2.34 28.16 3.70
CA LEU A 343 2.29 27.06 2.75
C LEU A 343 2.65 27.59 1.35
N SER A 344 3.71 27.05 0.73
CA SER A 344 4.24 27.52 -0.56
C SER A 344 4.47 26.36 -1.55
N PRO A 345 4.36 26.60 -2.87
CA PRO A 345 4.55 25.55 -3.88
C PRO A 345 6.03 25.19 -3.99
N MET A 346 6.35 23.89 -3.98
CA MET A 346 7.72 23.36 -4.01
C MET A 346 8.56 23.90 -5.18
N GLU A 347 9.86 24.08 -4.98
CA GLU A 347 10.77 24.46 -6.06
C GLU A 347 10.88 23.35 -7.11
N THR A 348 11.01 23.72 -8.39
CA THR A 348 11.04 22.72 -9.49
C THR A 348 12.25 21.80 -9.40
N GLY A 349 13.34 22.25 -8.77
CA GLY A 349 14.52 21.44 -8.47
C GLY A 349 14.31 20.31 -7.45
N ASP A 350 13.18 20.29 -6.73
CA ASP A 350 12.81 19.22 -5.80
C ASP A 350 11.69 18.31 -6.35
N ILE A 351 11.28 18.50 -7.62
CA ILE A 351 10.20 17.77 -8.29
C ILE A 351 10.77 16.92 -9.43
N THR A 352 10.53 15.61 -9.42
CA THR A 352 11.03 14.65 -10.42
C THR A 352 9.88 13.92 -11.11
N ILE A 353 9.93 13.74 -12.43
CA ILE A 353 8.96 12.92 -13.17
C ILE A 353 9.56 11.53 -13.36
N LEU A 354 8.89 10.50 -12.85
CA LEU A 354 9.36 9.11 -12.89
C LEU A 354 9.19 8.48 -14.30
N PRO A 355 9.92 7.39 -14.60
CA PRO A 355 9.71 6.63 -15.82
C PRO A 355 8.43 5.78 -15.68
N GLY A 356 7.77 5.50 -16.80
CA GLY A 356 6.56 4.66 -16.83
C GLY A 356 5.26 5.29 -16.30
N THR A 357 5.28 6.43 -15.62
CA THR A 357 4.07 7.02 -14.98
C THR A 357 3.20 7.85 -15.93
N ASP A 358 1.87 7.65 -15.85
CA ASP A 358 0.84 8.47 -16.50
C ASP A 358 -0.27 8.96 -15.53
N GLY A 359 -0.02 8.84 -14.22
CA GLY A 359 -0.82 9.43 -13.15
C GLY A 359 -0.64 10.94 -13.01
N ASP A 360 -1.69 11.61 -12.55
CA ASP A 360 -1.76 13.05 -12.23
C ASP A 360 -1.52 13.33 -10.73
N ALA A 361 -0.87 12.39 -10.04
CA ALA A 361 -0.65 12.44 -8.61
C ALA A 361 0.83 12.18 -8.28
N TYR A 362 1.34 12.88 -7.27
CA TYR A 362 2.70 12.72 -6.76
C TYR A 362 2.70 11.86 -5.50
N SER A 363 3.78 11.12 -5.28
CA SER A 363 4.24 10.81 -3.92
C SER A 363 5.31 11.82 -3.51
N VAL A 364 5.01 12.57 -2.45
CA VAL A 364 5.89 13.55 -1.81
C VAL A 364 6.54 12.88 -0.61
N ILE A 365 7.87 12.88 -0.58
CA ILE A 365 8.68 12.27 0.48
C ILE A 365 9.31 13.41 1.29
N THR A 366 8.78 13.62 2.50
CA THR A 366 9.31 14.57 3.49
C THR A 366 10.22 13.81 4.45
N SER A 367 11.47 14.25 4.60
CA SER A 367 12.49 13.60 5.42
C SER A 367 13.08 14.57 6.44
N ILE A 368 13.20 14.13 7.68
CA ILE A 368 13.48 14.98 8.85
C ILE A 368 14.47 14.28 9.77
N SER A 369 15.58 14.93 10.08
CA SER A 369 16.50 14.48 11.14
C SER A 369 15.90 14.83 12.51
N LEU A 370 15.67 13.84 13.36
CA LEU A 370 15.22 14.04 14.74
C LEU A 370 16.40 14.38 15.66
N GLU A 371 17.52 13.66 15.50
CA GLU A 371 18.71 13.78 16.36
C GLU A 371 19.90 14.58 15.76
N GLY A 372 20.87 14.87 16.63
CA GLY A 372 22.23 15.32 16.31
C GLY A 372 22.36 16.79 15.88
N ASP A 373 23.53 17.15 15.34
CA ASP A 373 23.84 18.50 14.82
C ASP A 373 22.90 18.98 13.68
N LYS A 374 22.02 18.09 13.20
CA LYS A 374 21.03 18.33 12.14
C LYS A 374 19.58 18.22 12.61
N ALA A 375 19.31 18.06 13.91
CA ALA A 375 17.95 17.98 14.45
C ALA A 375 17.05 19.12 13.89
N GLY A 376 15.90 18.76 13.35
CA GLY A 376 14.99 19.68 12.64
C GLY A 376 15.36 20.01 11.19
N SER A 377 16.35 19.35 10.61
CA SER A 377 16.69 19.50 9.18
C SER A 377 15.65 18.79 8.31
N VAL A 378 14.76 19.58 7.68
CA VAL A 378 13.71 19.09 6.76
C VAL A 378 14.16 19.21 5.30
N LYS A 379 14.04 18.11 4.55
CA LYS A 379 14.09 18.05 3.08
C LYS A 379 12.84 17.36 2.54
N THR A 380 12.25 17.94 1.50
CA THR A 380 11.03 17.41 0.84
C THR A 380 11.30 17.24 -0.65
N LYS A 381 11.03 16.07 -1.22
CA LYS A 381 11.12 15.81 -2.67
C LYS A 381 9.82 15.22 -3.18
N ALA A 382 9.36 15.65 -4.35
CA ALA A 382 8.14 15.15 -4.98
C ALA A 382 8.47 14.31 -6.21
N TYR A 383 7.81 13.17 -6.34
CA TYR A 383 7.95 12.25 -7.46
C TYR A 383 6.59 12.08 -8.13
N LEU A 384 6.46 12.43 -9.40
CA LEU A 384 5.20 12.28 -10.14
C LEU A 384 4.97 10.80 -10.45
N GLY A 385 3.87 10.25 -9.95
CA GLY A 385 3.62 8.82 -9.75
C GLY A 385 3.16 8.57 -8.31
N SER A 386 1.90 8.17 -8.11
CA SER A 386 1.31 7.94 -6.79
C SER A 386 1.50 6.52 -6.27
N GLY A 387 1.97 6.39 -5.04
CA GLY A 387 2.03 5.14 -4.31
C GLY A 387 0.68 4.66 -3.80
N SER A 388 0.40 3.37 -3.94
CA SER A 388 -0.68 2.62 -3.31
C SER A 388 -0.17 1.63 -2.25
N GLY A 389 1.13 1.68 -1.94
CA GLY A 389 1.80 0.82 -0.97
C GLY A 389 3.26 1.23 -0.80
N LEU A 390 3.85 0.87 0.34
CA LEU A 390 5.19 1.26 0.75
C LEU A 390 5.92 0.04 1.34
N TYR A 391 7.23 -0.05 1.17
CA TYR A 391 8.10 -0.95 1.93
C TYR A 391 9.44 -0.25 2.19
N MET A 392 10.10 -0.51 3.31
CA MET A 392 11.37 0.15 3.62
C MET A 392 12.34 -0.74 4.40
N SER A 393 13.58 -0.80 3.92
CA SER A 393 14.76 -1.30 4.63
C SER A 393 15.59 -0.11 5.15
N LYS A 394 16.69 -0.37 5.87
CA LYS A 394 17.57 0.70 6.40
C LYS A 394 18.27 1.53 5.31
N GLU A 395 18.40 0.99 4.11
CA GLU A 395 19.12 1.60 2.99
C GLU A 395 18.19 2.03 1.83
N HIS A 396 17.01 1.40 1.72
CA HIS A 396 16.11 1.60 0.60
C HIS A 396 14.64 1.77 1.01
N LEU A 397 13.97 2.71 0.33
CA LEU A 397 12.52 2.89 0.36
C LEU A 397 11.95 2.43 -0.98
N TYR A 398 10.85 1.70 -0.95
CA TYR A 398 10.12 1.22 -2.12
C TYR A 398 8.70 1.76 -2.06
N ILE A 399 8.23 2.31 -3.17
CA ILE A 399 6.85 2.76 -3.34
C ILE A 399 6.24 1.96 -4.50
N THR A 400 5.13 1.27 -4.25
CA THR A 400 4.39 0.52 -5.26
C THR A 400 3.18 1.29 -5.75
N SER A 401 2.87 1.18 -7.04
CA SER A 401 1.74 1.86 -7.69
C SER A 401 0.91 0.84 -8.47
N SER A 402 -0.12 0.31 -7.82
CA SER A 402 -1.04 -0.69 -8.36
C SER A 402 -2.04 -0.05 -9.31
N THR A 403 -1.96 -0.37 -10.59
CA THR A 403 -2.91 0.14 -11.59
C THR A 403 -4.17 -0.72 -11.66
N PHE A 404 -5.29 -0.08 -11.99
CA PHE A 404 -6.56 -0.74 -12.27
C PHE A 404 -6.84 -0.62 -13.76
N GLY A 405 -6.86 -1.77 -14.46
CA GLY A 405 -7.41 -1.81 -15.81
C GLY A 405 -8.87 -1.32 -15.75
N PRO A 406 -9.35 -0.51 -16.70
CA PRO A 406 -10.70 0.05 -16.62
C PRO A 406 -11.75 -1.03 -16.91
N TRP A 407 -12.11 -1.77 -15.86
CA TRP A 407 -13.03 -2.92 -15.84
C TRP A 407 -14.37 -2.58 -16.50
N LEU A 408 -14.86 -1.35 -16.33
CA LEU A 408 -16.09 -0.84 -16.96
C LEU A 408 -15.96 -0.46 -18.45
N MET A 409 -14.76 -0.45 -19.03
CA MET A 409 -14.50 0.00 -20.41
C MET A 409 -13.98 -1.10 -21.35
N ARG A 410 -13.50 -2.25 -20.85
CA ARG A 410 -13.11 -3.38 -21.70
C ARG A 410 -14.31 -4.29 -21.96
N GLY A 411 -14.78 -4.34 -23.21
CA GLY A 411 -15.84 -5.26 -23.64
C GLY A 411 -15.47 -6.75 -23.65
N ASP A 412 -14.29 -7.11 -23.15
CA ASP A 412 -13.80 -8.47 -22.94
C ASP A 412 -13.72 -8.87 -21.44
N GLY A 413 -13.96 -7.93 -20.51
CA GLY A 413 -13.99 -8.18 -19.07
C GLY A 413 -12.62 -8.40 -18.39
N THR A 414 -11.50 -8.30 -19.10
CA THR A 414 -10.19 -8.67 -18.53
C THR A 414 -9.61 -7.61 -17.59
N ASP A 415 -9.36 -7.95 -16.31
CA ASP A 415 -8.41 -7.17 -15.51
C ASP A 415 -6.99 -7.41 -16.07
N LEU A 416 -6.23 -6.31 -16.11
CA LEU A 416 -4.83 -6.26 -16.49
C LEU A 416 -4.12 -5.43 -15.41
N SER A 417 -4.26 -5.91 -14.18
CA SER A 417 -3.59 -5.40 -13.00
C SER A 417 -2.07 -5.51 -13.20
N SER A 418 -1.38 -4.37 -13.07
CA SER A 418 0.07 -4.35 -12.90
C SER A 418 0.46 -3.31 -11.87
N THR A 419 1.50 -3.63 -11.11
CA THR A 419 2.06 -2.80 -10.05
C THR A 419 3.44 -2.32 -10.48
N SER A 420 3.60 -1.02 -10.70
CA SER A 420 4.92 -0.39 -10.84
C SER A 420 5.59 -0.33 -9.48
N ILE A 421 6.91 -0.57 -9.42
CA ILE A 421 7.70 -0.58 -8.18
C ILE A 421 8.83 0.44 -8.33
N PHE A 422 8.86 1.47 -7.49
CA PHE A 422 9.88 2.51 -7.51
C PHE A 422 10.83 2.37 -6.32
N LYS A 423 12.12 2.11 -6.59
CA LYS A 423 13.18 1.96 -5.58
C LYS A 423 13.92 3.30 -5.38
N PHE A 424 14.05 3.70 -4.12
CA PHE A 424 14.77 4.87 -3.67
C PHE A 424 15.89 4.47 -2.69
N GLY A 425 17.02 5.15 -2.73
CA GLY A 425 18.12 5.02 -1.76
C GLY A 425 18.07 6.15 -0.72
N LEU A 426 18.51 5.82 0.50
CA LEU A 426 18.44 6.68 1.68
C LEU A 426 19.84 7.10 2.13
N ASP A 427 20.12 8.40 2.15
CA ASP A 427 21.41 8.98 2.57
C ASP A 427 21.14 10.14 3.55
N GLY A 428 20.78 9.77 4.78
CA GLY A 428 20.17 10.68 5.74
C GLY A 428 18.88 11.29 5.18
N THR A 429 18.71 12.61 5.32
CA THR A 429 17.58 13.34 4.69
C THR A 429 17.70 13.47 3.17
N ASP A 430 18.67 12.83 2.49
CA ASP A 430 18.74 12.81 1.03
C ASP A 430 18.19 11.50 0.43
N VAL A 431 16.90 11.51 0.10
CA VAL A 431 16.26 10.44 -0.67
C VAL A 431 16.56 10.59 -2.16
N ARG A 432 16.90 9.50 -2.85
CA ARG A 432 17.25 9.49 -4.30
C ARG A 432 16.53 8.35 -5.01
N PHE A 433 15.91 8.61 -6.16
CA PHE A 433 15.41 7.52 -7.02
C PHE A 433 16.60 6.72 -7.59
N LEU A 434 16.50 5.39 -7.59
CA LEU A 434 17.55 4.48 -8.07
C LEU A 434 17.13 3.67 -9.29
N ALA A 435 15.95 3.06 -9.25
CA ALA A 435 15.48 2.12 -10.27
C ALA A 435 13.96 1.92 -10.20
N SER A 436 13.36 1.38 -11.26
CA SER A 436 11.94 1.05 -11.33
C SER A 436 11.68 -0.28 -12.02
N GLY A 437 10.90 -1.15 -11.37
CA GLY A 437 10.42 -2.41 -11.93
C GLY A 437 8.91 -2.37 -12.14
N GLU A 438 8.36 -3.46 -12.68
CA GLU A 438 6.93 -3.69 -12.79
C GLU A 438 6.65 -5.17 -12.60
N VAL A 439 5.50 -5.50 -12.00
CA VAL A 439 5.00 -6.86 -11.81
C VAL A 439 3.53 -6.93 -12.21
N SER A 440 3.06 -8.10 -12.66
CA SER A 440 1.62 -8.35 -12.86
C SER A 440 0.90 -8.53 -11.51
N GLY A 441 -0.42 -8.34 -11.50
CA GLY A 441 -1.21 -8.44 -10.28
C GLY A 441 -1.06 -7.23 -9.34
N ARG A 442 -1.47 -7.44 -8.08
CA ARG A 442 -1.38 -6.45 -6.98
C ARG A 442 -0.86 -7.11 -5.69
N PRO A 443 0.06 -6.48 -4.93
CA PRO A 443 0.34 -6.88 -3.55
C PRO A 443 -0.85 -6.63 -2.63
N LEU A 444 -0.92 -7.30 -1.48
CA LEU A 444 -1.97 -7.05 -0.49
C LEU A 444 -1.72 -5.75 0.30
N ASN A 445 -0.47 -5.49 0.71
CA ASN A 445 -0.04 -4.39 1.59
C ASN A 445 1.50 -4.33 1.71
N GLN A 446 2.08 -3.54 2.65
CA GLN A 446 3.53 -3.35 2.80
C GLN A 446 4.36 -4.62 2.91
N PHE A 447 3.73 -5.70 3.38
CA PHE A 447 4.37 -6.94 3.79
C PHE A 447 4.18 -8.11 2.83
N SER A 448 3.37 -7.89 1.80
CA SER A 448 3.55 -8.60 0.54
C SER A 448 4.88 -8.24 -0.13
N MET A 449 5.75 -7.43 0.49
CA MET A 449 7.05 -7.02 -0.01
C MET A 449 8.13 -7.19 1.07
N ASP A 450 9.36 -7.50 0.67
CA ASP A 450 10.55 -7.37 1.50
C ASP A 450 11.85 -7.16 0.68
N GLU A 451 12.97 -6.84 1.35
CA GLU A 451 14.31 -6.87 0.77
C GLU A 451 15.22 -7.81 1.57
N HIS A 452 15.76 -8.83 0.90
CA HIS A 452 16.62 -9.83 1.51
C HIS A 452 17.88 -10.06 0.67
N LYS A 453 19.05 -9.98 1.29
CA LYS A 453 20.38 -10.14 0.64
C LYS A 453 20.58 -9.24 -0.60
N GLY A 454 19.90 -8.08 -0.66
CA GLY A 454 19.95 -7.13 -1.79
C GLY A 454 19.00 -7.42 -2.95
N TYR A 455 18.09 -8.39 -2.81
CA TYR A 455 16.99 -8.67 -3.73
C TYR A 455 15.67 -8.18 -3.12
N PHE A 456 14.84 -7.51 -3.91
CA PHE A 456 13.48 -7.15 -3.52
C PHE A 456 12.53 -8.29 -3.92
N ARG A 457 11.65 -8.73 -3.01
CA ARG A 457 10.68 -9.79 -3.27
C ARG A 457 9.28 -9.24 -3.08
N ILE A 458 8.33 -9.70 -3.91
CA ILE A 458 6.94 -9.27 -3.84
C ILE A 458 5.99 -10.44 -4.12
N ALA A 459 5.03 -10.62 -3.24
CA ALA A 459 3.87 -11.50 -3.41
C ALA A 459 2.70 -10.70 -4.00
N VAL A 460 2.00 -11.28 -4.98
CA VAL A 460 0.92 -10.62 -5.71
C VAL A 460 -0.26 -11.56 -5.96
N THR A 461 -1.47 -11.01 -6.06
CA THR A 461 -2.61 -11.68 -6.71
C THR A 461 -2.72 -11.18 -8.15
N GLU A 462 -2.54 -12.05 -9.13
CA GLU A 462 -2.84 -11.81 -10.55
C GLU A 462 -4.29 -12.19 -10.89
N GLY A 463 -4.79 -11.72 -12.04
CA GLY A 463 -6.10 -12.10 -12.59
C GLY A 463 -7.32 -11.55 -11.85
N ASP A 464 -8.50 -12.10 -12.14
CA ASP A 464 -9.78 -11.74 -11.50
C ASP A 464 -10.43 -13.01 -10.90
N MET A 465 -10.94 -12.94 -9.68
CA MET A 465 -11.66 -14.05 -9.03
C MET A 465 -12.96 -14.43 -9.78
N TRP A 466 -13.50 -13.50 -10.58
CA TRP A 466 -14.79 -13.63 -11.27
C TRP A 466 -14.67 -14.00 -12.76
N ASP A 467 -13.46 -14.05 -13.34
CA ASP A 467 -13.24 -14.48 -14.73
C ASP A 467 -12.97 -16.00 -14.81
N GLU A 468 -13.91 -16.79 -15.33
CA GLU A 468 -13.72 -18.24 -15.53
C GLU A 468 -12.62 -18.59 -16.55
N GLN A 469 -12.27 -17.65 -17.45
CA GLN A 469 -11.23 -17.84 -18.47
C GLN A 469 -9.83 -17.47 -17.96
N ARG A 470 -9.75 -16.46 -17.09
CA ARG A 470 -8.51 -15.98 -16.44
C ARG A 470 -8.68 -15.83 -14.92
N PRO A 471 -9.03 -16.93 -14.21
CA PRO A 471 -9.24 -16.88 -12.78
C PRO A 471 -7.96 -16.43 -12.08
N SER A 472 -8.12 -15.72 -10.97
CA SER A 472 -6.99 -15.21 -10.20
C SER A 472 -6.01 -16.30 -9.77
N GLU A 473 -4.74 -15.96 -9.62
CA GLU A 473 -3.73 -16.83 -9.02
C GLU A 473 -2.72 -15.97 -8.25
N SER A 474 -2.15 -16.54 -7.20
CA SER A 474 -1.12 -15.87 -6.40
C SER A 474 0.28 -16.22 -6.94
N ALA A 475 1.20 -15.27 -6.86
CA ALA A 475 2.58 -15.43 -7.31
C ALA A 475 3.57 -14.71 -6.37
N ILE A 476 4.84 -15.12 -6.39
CA ILE A 476 5.96 -14.37 -5.83
C ILE A 476 6.99 -14.10 -6.91
N HIS A 477 7.47 -12.86 -7.00
CA HIS A 477 8.51 -12.41 -7.92
C HIS A 477 9.70 -11.85 -7.15
N VAL A 478 10.91 -12.04 -7.70
CA VAL A 478 12.18 -11.65 -7.08
C VAL A 478 12.99 -10.80 -8.05
N PHE A 479 13.31 -9.59 -7.62
CA PHE A 479 13.98 -8.55 -8.40
C PHE A 479 15.39 -8.28 -7.88
N ASP A 480 16.34 -8.02 -8.79
CA ASP A 480 17.70 -7.61 -8.41
C ASP A 480 17.76 -6.14 -7.94
N ALA A 481 18.95 -5.68 -7.56
CA ALA A 481 19.18 -4.32 -7.09
C ALA A 481 18.85 -3.21 -8.12
N LYS A 482 18.62 -3.56 -9.40
CA LYS A 482 18.17 -2.65 -10.47
C LYS A 482 16.66 -2.76 -10.75
N MET A 483 15.91 -3.50 -9.94
CA MET A 483 14.50 -3.79 -10.16
C MET A 483 14.22 -4.58 -11.45
N LYS A 484 15.19 -5.40 -11.91
CA LYS A 484 14.96 -6.38 -12.97
C LYS A 484 14.57 -7.72 -12.35
N GLU A 485 13.51 -8.36 -12.86
CA GLU A 485 13.10 -9.70 -12.42
C GLU A 485 14.21 -10.75 -12.68
N THR A 486 14.43 -11.60 -11.68
CA THR A 486 15.45 -12.67 -11.68
C THR A 486 14.86 -14.07 -11.56
N GLY A 487 13.73 -14.21 -10.87
CA GLY A 487 12.99 -15.46 -10.76
C GLY A 487 11.61 -15.23 -10.14
N SER A 488 10.68 -16.14 -10.40
CA SER A 488 9.30 -16.06 -9.91
C SER A 488 8.64 -17.44 -9.82
N VAL A 489 7.58 -17.53 -9.01
CA VAL A 489 6.76 -18.72 -8.79
C VAL A 489 5.29 -18.31 -8.73
N GLY A 490 4.51 -18.71 -9.74
CA GLY A 490 3.08 -18.40 -9.88
C GLY A 490 2.21 -19.66 -9.93
N GLY A 491 0.95 -19.53 -10.37
CA GLY A 491 -0.01 -20.64 -10.40
C GLY A 491 -0.53 -21.09 -9.03
N LEU A 492 -0.27 -20.32 -7.96
CA LEU A 492 -0.69 -20.67 -6.60
C LEU A 492 -2.18 -20.35 -6.42
N ALA A 493 -2.92 -21.24 -5.76
CA ALA A 493 -4.33 -21.02 -5.37
C ALA A 493 -5.22 -20.43 -6.49
N ARG A 494 -5.27 -21.12 -7.63
CA ARG A 494 -6.05 -20.71 -8.80
C ARG A 494 -7.55 -20.58 -8.48
N GLY A 495 -8.09 -19.38 -8.62
CA GLY A 495 -9.45 -18.98 -8.25
C GLY A 495 -9.57 -18.37 -6.86
N GLU A 496 -8.46 -18.07 -6.19
CA GLU A 496 -8.38 -17.44 -4.86
C GLU A 496 -7.53 -16.15 -4.91
N ARG A 497 -7.43 -15.44 -3.78
CA ARG A 497 -6.56 -14.26 -3.60
C ARG A 497 -5.72 -14.39 -2.33
N ILE A 498 -4.64 -13.62 -2.24
CA ILE A 498 -3.84 -13.51 -1.01
C ILE A 498 -4.66 -12.85 0.11
N TYR A 499 -4.65 -13.47 1.30
CA TYR A 499 -5.21 -12.97 2.55
C TYR A 499 -4.14 -12.62 3.59
N SER A 500 -2.97 -13.24 3.51
CA SER A 500 -1.76 -12.84 4.22
C SER A 500 -0.50 -13.31 3.47
N ALA A 501 0.60 -12.61 3.67
CA ALA A 501 1.93 -13.00 3.22
C ALA A 501 2.92 -12.82 4.38
N ARG A 502 3.99 -13.61 4.42
CA ARG A 502 5.08 -13.46 5.39
C ARG A 502 6.43 -13.85 4.79
N PHE A 503 7.40 -12.96 4.83
CA PHE A 503 8.80 -13.26 4.53
C PHE A 503 9.60 -13.45 5.84
N MET A 504 10.50 -14.46 5.85
CA MET A 504 11.37 -14.82 6.98
C MET A 504 12.72 -15.32 6.43
N GLY A 505 13.71 -14.43 6.30
CA GLY A 505 14.99 -14.73 5.65
C GLY A 505 14.84 -15.48 4.31
N ASP A 506 15.37 -16.70 4.23
CA ASP A 506 15.32 -17.55 3.02
C ASP A 506 13.97 -18.27 2.77
N ARG A 507 12.94 -17.97 3.59
CA ARG A 507 11.61 -18.57 3.54
C ARG A 507 10.55 -17.52 3.21
N GLY A 508 9.51 -17.93 2.48
CA GLY A 508 8.28 -17.17 2.28
C GLY A 508 7.05 -18.00 2.60
N TYR A 509 5.97 -17.35 2.99
CA TYR A 509 4.67 -17.95 3.27
C TYR A 509 3.57 -17.11 2.65
N VAL A 510 2.57 -17.78 2.06
CA VAL A 510 1.41 -17.13 1.45
C VAL A 510 0.15 -17.87 1.89
N VAL A 511 -0.89 -17.11 2.18
CA VAL A 511 -2.16 -17.56 2.74
C VAL A 511 -3.25 -17.09 1.79
N THR A 512 -4.14 -17.98 1.34
CA THR A 512 -5.16 -17.66 0.33
C THR A 512 -6.53 -18.21 0.72
N PHE A 513 -7.61 -17.65 0.18
CA PHE A 513 -8.93 -18.14 0.56
C PHE A 513 -9.99 -18.05 -0.53
N ARG A 514 -10.83 -19.08 -0.56
CA ARG A 514 -12.11 -19.17 -1.27
C ARG A 514 -13.12 -20.02 -0.49
N GLU A 515 -12.72 -21.21 -0.05
CA GLU A 515 -13.56 -22.13 0.75
C GLU A 515 -12.79 -22.78 1.93
N THR A 516 -11.54 -23.18 1.72
CA THR A 516 -10.60 -23.67 2.75
C THR A 516 -9.20 -23.14 2.45
N ASP A 517 -8.52 -22.54 3.42
CA ASP A 517 -7.24 -21.84 3.24
C ASP A 517 -6.05 -22.81 3.12
N PRO A 518 -5.25 -22.75 2.04
CA PRO A 518 -3.91 -23.32 1.97
C PRO A 518 -2.82 -22.32 2.41
N LEU A 519 -2.22 -22.55 3.57
CA LEU A 519 -0.91 -21.96 3.92
C LEU A 519 0.18 -22.62 3.05
N PHE A 520 0.70 -21.89 2.08
CA PHE A 520 1.87 -22.30 1.29
C PHE A 520 3.17 -21.95 2.02
N ALA A 521 4.15 -22.85 1.97
CA ALA A 521 5.52 -22.60 2.40
C ALA A 521 6.47 -22.65 1.19
N LEU A 522 7.29 -21.62 1.02
CA LEU A 522 8.11 -21.40 -0.18
C LEU A 522 9.59 -21.23 0.14
N ASP A 523 10.44 -21.95 -0.59
CA ASP A 523 11.90 -21.78 -0.66
C ASP A 523 12.22 -20.56 -1.53
N LEU A 524 12.85 -19.56 -0.92
CA LEU A 524 13.31 -18.33 -1.54
C LEU A 524 14.84 -18.16 -1.41
N SER A 525 15.57 -19.25 -1.15
CA SER A 525 17.03 -19.25 -0.94
C SER A 525 17.84 -19.04 -2.23
N ASP A 526 17.26 -19.36 -3.38
CA ASP A 526 17.78 -19.07 -4.73
C ASP A 526 16.87 -18.04 -5.42
N PRO A 527 17.28 -16.75 -5.50
CA PRO A 527 16.52 -15.69 -6.17
C PRO A 527 16.11 -16.00 -7.62
N ALA A 528 16.88 -16.83 -8.34
CA ALA A 528 16.60 -17.19 -9.73
C ALA A 528 15.67 -18.40 -9.87
N ALA A 529 15.35 -19.09 -8.77
CA ALA A 529 14.50 -20.28 -8.78
C ALA A 529 13.72 -20.45 -7.45
N PRO A 530 12.81 -19.52 -7.09
CA PRO A 530 11.90 -19.70 -5.95
C PRO A 530 10.95 -20.89 -6.18
N LYS A 531 10.53 -21.59 -5.12
CA LYS A 531 9.75 -22.85 -5.22
C LYS A 531 8.75 -22.98 -4.06
N VAL A 532 7.57 -23.55 -4.33
CA VAL A 532 6.72 -24.10 -3.26
C VAL A 532 7.37 -25.38 -2.74
N LEU A 533 7.43 -25.54 -1.41
CA LEU A 533 7.85 -26.78 -0.74
C LEU A 533 6.66 -27.58 -0.20
N GLY A 534 5.65 -26.91 0.36
CA GLY A 534 4.51 -27.54 1.01
C GLY A 534 3.27 -26.65 1.08
N GLU A 535 2.14 -27.27 1.40
CA GLU A 535 0.80 -26.69 1.43
C GLU A 535 0.02 -27.30 2.61
N LEU A 536 -0.52 -26.48 3.50
CA LEU A 536 -1.32 -26.90 4.65
C LEU A 536 -2.75 -26.35 4.50
N LYS A 537 -3.74 -27.23 4.30
CA LYS A 537 -5.16 -26.83 4.22
C LYS A 537 -5.84 -26.86 5.58
N ILE A 538 -6.47 -25.76 5.95
CA ILE A 538 -7.19 -25.59 7.24
C ILE A 538 -8.58 -24.96 7.05
N PRO A 539 -9.52 -25.20 7.98
CA PRO A 539 -10.72 -24.37 8.13
C PRO A 539 -10.35 -23.01 8.74
N GLY A 540 -11.09 -21.96 8.33
CA GLY A 540 -10.71 -20.57 8.58
C GLY A 540 -9.77 -20.00 7.54
N PHE A 541 -9.26 -18.80 7.80
CA PHE A 541 -8.11 -18.21 7.11
C PHE A 541 -7.32 -17.27 8.03
N SER A 542 -6.03 -17.03 7.74
CA SER A 542 -5.23 -16.04 8.48
C SER A 542 -5.19 -14.68 7.76
N ASN A 543 -5.40 -13.58 8.49
CA ASN A 543 -5.19 -12.22 8.00
C ASN A 543 -3.78 -11.70 8.31
N TYR A 544 -3.25 -12.03 9.49
CA TYR A 544 -1.94 -11.62 9.99
C TYR A 544 -1.13 -12.85 10.42
N LEU A 545 0.14 -12.94 9.99
CA LEU A 545 1.08 -14.01 10.36
C LEU A 545 2.22 -13.43 11.18
N HIS A 546 2.45 -13.89 12.41
CA HIS A 546 3.53 -13.43 13.30
C HIS A 546 4.53 -14.56 13.66
N PRO A 547 5.82 -14.48 13.29
CA PRO A 547 6.85 -15.47 13.58
C PRO A 547 7.10 -15.65 15.07
N LEU A 548 7.05 -16.91 15.50
CA LEU A 548 7.46 -17.32 16.83
C LEU A 548 8.86 -17.92 16.72
N GLY A 549 9.83 -17.02 16.53
CA GLY A 549 11.18 -17.37 16.09
C GLY A 549 11.21 -17.91 14.65
N LYS A 550 12.28 -18.64 14.30
CA LYS A 550 12.56 -19.03 12.90
C LYS A 550 11.67 -20.14 12.32
N ASP A 551 11.08 -21.00 13.15
CA ASP A 551 10.44 -22.26 12.73
C ASP A 551 8.94 -22.35 13.04
N HIS A 552 8.33 -21.29 13.57
CA HIS A 552 6.89 -21.26 13.89
C HIS A 552 6.25 -19.93 13.46
N LEU A 553 4.94 -19.97 13.21
CA LEU A 553 4.10 -18.79 12.92
C LEU A 553 2.84 -18.80 13.80
N ILE A 554 2.37 -17.63 14.19
CA ILE A 554 1.08 -17.40 14.83
C ILE A 554 0.18 -16.69 13.80
N GLY A 555 -0.84 -17.39 13.31
CA GLY A 555 -1.86 -16.82 12.43
C GLY A 555 -3.03 -16.26 13.22
N PHE A 556 -3.39 -15.01 12.96
CA PHE A 556 -4.59 -14.35 13.48
C PHE A 556 -5.55 -14.11 12.32
N GLY A 557 -6.80 -14.52 12.46
CA GLY A 557 -7.81 -14.37 11.42
C GLY A 557 -9.17 -14.96 11.81
N GLU A 558 -9.83 -15.61 10.86
CA GLU A 558 -11.20 -16.12 11.01
C GLU A 558 -11.24 -17.65 11.15
N HIS A 559 -12.16 -18.19 11.95
CA HIS A 559 -12.60 -19.57 11.84
C HIS A 559 -13.81 -19.65 10.90
N THR A 560 -13.85 -20.63 9.99
CA THR A 560 -14.99 -20.83 9.10
C THR A 560 -15.64 -22.20 9.22
N ILE A 561 -16.97 -22.22 9.11
CA ILE A 561 -17.81 -23.41 9.04
C ILE A 561 -18.52 -23.48 7.68
N VAL A 562 -18.77 -24.70 7.20
CA VAL A 562 -19.55 -24.94 5.98
C VAL A 562 -20.98 -25.31 6.37
N THR A 563 -21.97 -24.60 5.80
CA THR A 563 -23.40 -24.80 6.07
C THR A 563 -24.15 -25.10 4.77
N GLY A 564 -25.18 -25.95 4.81
CA GLY A 564 -25.87 -26.42 3.59
C GLY A 564 -25.31 -27.75 3.06
N GLY A 565 -25.30 -27.95 1.73
CA GLY A 565 -24.81 -29.17 1.08
C GLY A 565 -25.76 -30.38 1.09
N THR A 566 -26.76 -30.43 1.98
CA THR A 566 -27.88 -31.38 1.90
C THR A 566 -29.09 -30.78 1.15
N ASP A 567 -29.91 -31.65 0.57
CA ASP A 567 -31.09 -31.30 -0.26
C ASP A 567 -30.79 -30.43 -1.50
N GLY A 568 -29.59 -30.56 -2.08
CA GLY A 568 -29.26 -29.99 -3.40
C GLY A 568 -29.09 -28.48 -3.42
N LYS A 569 -28.74 -27.87 -2.28
CA LYS A 569 -28.29 -26.48 -2.18
C LYS A 569 -26.77 -26.44 -2.13
N GLU A 570 -26.18 -25.44 -2.79
CA GLU A 570 -24.74 -25.18 -2.71
C GLU A 570 -24.27 -25.01 -1.25
N PRO A 571 -23.04 -25.42 -0.92
CA PRO A 571 -22.44 -25.14 0.38
C PRO A 571 -22.22 -23.63 0.55
N VAL A 572 -22.49 -23.12 1.75
CA VAL A 572 -22.26 -21.73 2.13
C VAL A 572 -21.26 -21.72 3.28
N VAL A 573 -20.06 -21.22 2.99
CA VAL A 573 -19.02 -20.97 3.99
C VAL A 573 -19.36 -19.71 4.76
N ARG A 574 -19.21 -19.74 6.09
CA ARG A 574 -19.46 -18.62 7.00
C ARG A 574 -18.33 -18.50 8.01
N THR A 575 -17.99 -17.28 8.42
CA THR A 575 -17.16 -17.04 9.60
C THR A 575 -17.95 -17.39 10.87
N ALA A 576 -17.25 -17.85 11.90
CA ALA A 576 -17.85 -18.43 13.11
C ALA A 576 -16.96 -18.25 14.36
N GLY A 577 -16.34 -17.07 14.49
CA GLY A 577 -15.42 -16.71 15.57
C GLY A 577 -14.03 -16.37 15.04
N MET A 578 -13.31 -15.49 15.76
CA MET A 578 -11.92 -15.17 15.47
C MET A 578 -11.04 -16.38 15.82
N LYS A 579 -9.96 -16.61 15.06
CA LYS A 579 -9.05 -17.75 15.19
C LYS A 579 -7.61 -17.30 15.49
N ILE A 580 -6.99 -17.89 16.50
CA ILE A 580 -5.53 -17.95 16.64
C ILE A 580 -5.07 -19.35 16.20
N SER A 581 -4.07 -19.43 15.32
CA SER A 581 -3.48 -20.68 14.84
C SER A 581 -1.97 -20.68 15.09
N LEU A 582 -1.43 -21.69 15.77
CA LEU A 582 0.02 -21.87 15.93
C LEU A 582 0.51 -22.90 14.91
N PHE A 583 1.40 -22.50 14.00
CA PHE A 583 1.94 -23.35 12.94
C PHE A 583 3.39 -23.79 13.24
N ASP A 584 3.66 -25.09 13.08
CA ASP A 584 5.01 -25.65 12.92
C ASP A 584 5.39 -25.60 11.44
N VAL A 585 6.45 -24.86 11.12
CA VAL A 585 7.03 -24.71 9.77
C VAL A 585 8.52 -25.10 9.74
N SER A 586 8.97 -25.89 10.73
CA SER A 586 10.34 -26.43 10.80
C SER A 586 10.66 -27.35 9.61
N ASP A 587 9.68 -28.15 9.18
CA ASP A 587 9.66 -28.86 7.90
C ASP A 587 8.68 -28.17 6.94
N MET A 588 9.23 -27.31 6.08
CA MET A 588 8.48 -26.57 5.07
C MET A 588 7.82 -27.45 3.99
N ALA A 589 8.19 -28.73 3.86
CA ALA A 589 7.49 -29.66 2.98
C ALA A 589 6.24 -30.26 3.63
N ASN A 590 6.15 -30.23 4.97
CA ASN A 590 5.03 -30.76 5.75
C ASN A 590 4.64 -29.80 6.90
N PRO A 591 4.25 -28.53 6.61
CA PRO A 591 3.81 -27.57 7.62
C PRO A 591 2.52 -28.04 8.32
N LYS A 592 2.33 -27.67 9.60
CA LYS A 592 1.23 -28.19 10.45
C LYS A 592 0.62 -27.11 11.31
N GLU A 593 -0.71 -27.11 11.46
CA GLU A 593 -1.39 -26.42 12.55
C GLU A 593 -1.21 -27.27 13.82
N GLN A 594 -0.42 -26.77 14.78
CA GLN A 594 -0.07 -27.47 16.02
C GLN A 594 -1.08 -27.21 17.14
N ALA A 595 -1.60 -25.99 17.23
CA ALA A 595 -2.61 -25.59 18.21
C ALA A 595 -3.53 -24.52 17.61
N THR A 596 -4.76 -24.45 18.12
CA THR A 596 -5.80 -23.51 17.69
C THR A 596 -6.55 -23.00 18.90
N GLU A 597 -6.90 -21.72 18.92
CA GLU A 597 -7.90 -21.12 19.80
C GLU A 597 -8.98 -20.46 18.92
N ILE A 598 -10.25 -20.57 19.32
CA ILE A 598 -11.39 -19.89 18.67
C ILE A 598 -12.07 -19.00 19.70
N ILE A 599 -12.30 -17.74 19.33
CA ILE A 599 -12.78 -16.67 20.21
C ILE A 599 -14.14 -16.18 19.71
N GLY A 600 -15.14 -16.30 20.58
CA GLY A 600 -16.53 -15.90 20.30
C GLY A 600 -17.18 -16.66 19.14
N GLY A 601 -18.27 -16.10 18.63
CA GLY A 601 -19.01 -16.59 17.46
C GLY A 601 -18.94 -15.63 16.27
N SER A 602 -19.86 -15.83 15.32
CA SER A 602 -20.03 -15.03 14.10
C SER A 602 -19.91 -13.52 14.37
N GLY A 603 -18.99 -12.83 13.69
CA GLY A 603 -18.76 -11.39 13.83
C GLY A 603 -17.75 -10.96 14.91
N THR A 604 -17.24 -11.89 15.72
CA THR A 604 -16.13 -11.61 16.64
C THR A 604 -14.88 -11.25 15.85
N HIS A 605 -14.26 -10.11 16.16
CA HIS A 605 -13.11 -9.61 15.41
C HIS A 605 -12.14 -8.84 16.32
N SER A 606 -10.95 -8.57 15.78
CA SER A 606 -9.90 -7.78 16.43
C SER A 606 -9.11 -6.98 15.41
N ASP A 607 -8.68 -5.77 15.80
CA ASP A 607 -7.79 -4.95 15.00
C ASP A 607 -6.46 -5.66 14.66
N ILE A 608 -6.02 -6.71 15.38
CA ILE A 608 -4.82 -7.49 14.99
C ILE A 608 -4.98 -8.22 13.65
N GLN A 609 -6.21 -8.40 13.17
CA GLN A 609 -6.51 -8.90 11.82
C GLN A 609 -6.31 -7.82 10.74
N TYR A 610 -6.07 -6.55 11.12
CA TYR A 610 -6.03 -5.39 10.23
C TYR A 610 -4.78 -4.51 10.40
N ASP A 611 -4.42 -4.16 11.63
CA ASP A 611 -3.20 -3.44 12.00
C ASP A 611 -2.28 -4.31 12.87
N HIS A 612 -1.04 -4.53 12.43
CA HIS A 612 -0.06 -5.31 13.17
C HIS A 612 0.46 -4.62 14.44
N LYS A 613 0.43 -3.28 14.49
CA LYS A 613 0.96 -2.46 15.61
C LYS A 613 0.16 -2.66 16.90
N VAL A 614 -1.08 -3.14 16.76
CA VAL A 614 -2.00 -3.57 17.82
C VAL A 614 -1.41 -4.65 18.75
N LEU A 615 -0.46 -5.46 18.26
CA LEU A 615 0.06 -6.62 18.99
C LEU A 615 0.86 -6.21 20.23
N PHE A 616 0.29 -6.49 21.40
CA PHE A 616 1.06 -6.57 22.64
C PHE A 616 1.99 -7.77 22.56
N GLU A 617 3.29 -7.54 22.65
CA GLU A 617 4.29 -8.62 22.75
C GLU A 617 5.24 -8.37 23.94
N HIS A 618 5.35 -9.36 24.83
CA HIS A 618 6.37 -9.42 25.87
C HIS A 618 7.20 -10.70 25.69
N LYS A 619 8.19 -10.64 24.79
CA LYS A 619 9.08 -11.78 24.41
C LYS A 619 9.63 -12.54 25.62
N GLY A 620 10.09 -11.84 26.65
CA GLY A 620 10.64 -12.47 27.88
C GLY A 620 9.66 -13.31 28.72
N ARG A 621 8.36 -13.34 28.37
CA ARG A 621 7.31 -14.18 28.99
C ARG A 621 6.50 -14.97 27.94
N ASN A 622 6.86 -14.88 26.65
CA ASN A 622 6.09 -15.39 25.52
C ASN A 622 4.61 -14.94 25.51
N LEU A 623 4.32 -13.73 26.01
CA LEU A 623 2.96 -13.19 26.08
C LEU A 623 2.62 -12.39 24.82
N TYR A 624 1.48 -12.72 24.24
CA TYR A 624 0.90 -12.11 23.04
C TYR A 624 -0.53 -11.67 23.35
N GLY A 625 -0.87 -10.41 23.07
CA GLY A 625 -2.18 -9.86 23.40
C GLY A 625 -2.70 -8.85 22.39
N PHE A 626 -4.00 -8.64 22.39
CA PHE A 626 -4.69 -7.78 21.43
C PHE A 626 -6.07 -7.36 21.98
N PRO A 627 -6.61 -6.20 21.58
CA PRO A 627 -8.01 -5.85 21.79
C PRO A 627 -8.94 -6.78 21.02
N VAL A 628 -10.16 -7.01 21.50
CA VAL A 628 -11.16 -7.85 20.82
C VAL A 628 -12.56 -7.32 21.04
N MET A 629 -13.42 -7.43 20.03
CA MET A 629 -14.85 -7.15 20.09
C MET A 629 -15.61 -8.45 19.85
N ILE A 630 -16.26 -8.98 20.89
CA ILE A 630 -16.84 -10.33 20.92
C ILE A 630 -18.33 -10.26 20.53
N TYR A 631 -18.71 -11.08 19.56
CA TYR A 631 -20.08 -11.24 19.07
C TYR A 631 -20.52 -12.70 19.09
N GLU A 632 -21.82 -12.92 19.26
CA GLU A 632 -22.46 -14.24 19.21
C GLU A 632 -23.70 -14.23 18.30
N GLU A 633 -23.91 -15.32 17.55
CA GLU A 633 -25.09 -15.47 16.69
C GLU A 633 -26.30 -15.94 17.51
N LYS A 634 -27.38 -15.15 17.53
CA LYS A 634 -28.57 -15.43 18.34
C LYS A 634 -29.84 -15.63 17.50
N GLY A 635 -30.81 -16.31 18.12
CA GLY A 635 -32.18 -16.42 17.62
C GLY A 635 -32.32 -17.33 16.39
N LYS A 636 -32.87 -16.76 15.31
CA LYS A 636 -32.99 -17.37 13.98
C LYS A 636 -32.67 -16.29 12.96
N GLU A 637 -32.08 -16.68 11.83
CA GLU A 637 -31.72 -15.80 10.70
C GLU A 637 -30.45 -14.94 10.90
N GLY A 638 -29.58 -15.30 11.86
CA GLY A 638 -28.20 -14.79 11.92
C GLY A 638 -28.03 -13.41 12.57
N GLU A 639 -28.87 -13.10 13.56
CA GLU A 639 -28.79 -11.85 14.31
C GLU A 639 -27.53 -11.84 15.19
N LEU A 640 -26.60 -10.92 14.89
CA LEU A 640 -25.34 -10.78 15.63
C LEU A 640 -25.56 -9.96 16.90
N SER A 641 -25.22 -10.53 18.04
CA SER A 641 -25.30 -9.89 19.36
C SER A 641 -23.90 -9.58 19.86
N TYR A 642 -23.60 -8.29 20.04
CA TYR A 642 -22.38 -7.88 20.74
C TYR A 642 -22.45 -8.35 22.21
N GLU A 643 -21.43 -9.08 22.65
CA GLU A 643 -21.33 -9.62 24.00
C GLU A 643 -20.42 -8.81 24.90
N GLY A 644 -19.45 -8.07 24.37
CA GLY A 644 -18.49 -7.32 25.17
C GLY A 644 -17.16 -7.21 24.45
N GLY A 645 -16.28 -6.37 24.99
CA GLY A 645 -15.04 -6.00 24.34
C GLY A 645 -14.00 -5.54 25.35
N GLY A 646 -12.78 -5.37 24.90
CA GLY A 646 -11.63 -5.12 25.76
C GLY A 646 -10.42 -5.81 25.17
N ALA A 647 -9.67 -6.60 25.94
CA ALA A 647 -8.48 -7.29 25.45
C ALA A 647 -8.30 -8.72 25.99
N LEU A 648 -7.60 -9.55 25.23
CA LEU A 648 -7.18 -10.89 25.62
C LEU A 648 -5.65 -11.01 25.55
N ILE A 649 -5.05 -11.76 26.48
CA ILE A 649 -3.61 -12.03 26.51
C ILE A 649 -3.35 -13.52 26.68
N TYR A 650 -2.50 -14.07 25.84
CA TYR A 650 -2.14 -15.48 25.73
C TYR A 650 -0.63 -15.68 25.94
N GLU A 651 -0.22 -16.76 26.60
CA GLU A 651 1.12 -17.32 26.40
C GLU A 651 1.08 -18.23 25.17
N ILE A 652 1.99 -18.02 24.23
CA ILE A 652 2.07 -18.83 23.00
C ILE A 652 3.50 -19.34 22.84
N THR A 653 3.68 -20.67 22.86
CA THR A 653 5.00 -21.32 22.79
C THR A 653 4.95 -22.62 21.95
N PRO A 654 6.06 -23.02 21.31
CA PRO A 654 6.14 -24.31 20.61
C PRO A 654 5.83 -25.51 21.52
N GLU A 655 6.23 -25.48 22.79
CA GLU A 655 6.04 -26.59 23.74
C GLU A 655 4.70 -26.54 24.48
N GLY A 656 4.16 -25.34 24.73
CA GLY A 656 2.93 -25.13 25.51
C GLY A 656 1.66 -24.94 24.68
N GLY A 657 1.78 -24.66 23.38
CA GLY A 657 0.64 -24.33 22.52
C GLY A 657 0.17 -22.88 22.74
N ILE A 658 -1.15 -22.67 22.76
CA ILE A 658 -1.82 -21.39 23.01
C ILE A 658 -2.54 -21.50 24.35
N VAL A 659 -2.26 -20.61 25.31
CA VAL A 659 -2.83 -20.66 26.66
C VAL A 659 -3.24 -19.26 27.13
N LYS A 660 -4.55 -19.00 27.32
CA LYS A 660 -5.01 -17.70 27.85
C LYS A 660 -4.45 -17.43 29.26
N LYS A 661 -3.99 -16.21 29.49
CA LYS A 661 -3.40 -15.71 30.75
C LYS A 661 -4.10 -14.47 31.30
N GLY A 662 -4.54 -13.57 30.43
CA GLY A 662 -5.28 -12.37 30.78
C GLY A 662 -6.59 -12.29 29.99
N ASP A 663 -7.63 -11.82 30.67
CA ASP A 663 -8.94 -11.54 30.08
C ASP A 663 -9.41 -10.20 30.65
N LEU A 664 -9.30 -9.16 29.83
CA LEU A 664 -9.62 -7.77 30.14
C LEU A 664 -10.89 -7.35 29.37
N THR A 665 -11.81 -8.28 29.15
CA THR A 665 -13.06 -8.02 28.41
C THR A 665 -14.20 -7.65 29.36
N GLU A 666 -14.92 -6.58 29.05
CA GLU A 666 -16.05 -6.10 29.83
C GLU A 666 -17.33 -5.98 28.97
N LYS A 667 -18.49 -6.11 29.64
CA LYS A 667 -19.81 -5.92 29.03
C LYS A 667 -20.20 -4.44 29.01
N SER A 668 -19.39 -3.60 28.35
CA SER A 668 -19.66 -2.17 28.14
C SER A 668 -20.61 -1.96 26.95
N TYR A 669 -21.73 -1.26 27.18
CA TYR A 669 -22.72 -0.92 26.14
C TYR A 669 -23.11 0.55 26.27
N ASN A 670 -23.28 1.23 25.13
CA ASN A 670 -23.90 2.56 25.06
C ASN A 670 -25.44 2.47 25.21
N ASP A 671 -26.11 3.63 25.36
CA ASP A 671 -27.58 3.75 25.54
C ASP A 671 -28.43 3.06 24.45
N MET A 672 -27.85 2.77 23.27
CA MET A 672 -28.51 2.09 22.15
C MET A 672 -28.22 0.58 22.09
N GLY A 673 -27.43 0.04 23.00
CA GLY A 673 -27.07 -1.38 23.06
C GLY A 673 -25.91 -1.81 22.14
N TYR A 674 -25.14 -0.85 21.63
CA TYR A 674 -23.93 -1.10 20.84
C TYR A 674 -22.66 -0.84 21.67
N GLU A 675 -21.51 -1.12 21.06
CA GLU A 675 -20.16 -0.82 21.55
C GLU A 675 -20.04 0.64 22.03
N ASP A 676 -19.44 0.86 23.20
CA ASP A 676 -19.04 2.20 23.65
C ASP A 676 -17.60 2.49 23.21
N TYR A 677 -17.45 3.17 22.07
CA TYR A 677 -16.18 3.54 21.44
C TYR A 677 -15.17 4.20 22.38
N ASP A 678 -15.65 4.97 23.36
CA ASP A 678 -14.77 5.66 24.32
C ASP A 678 -14.11 4.69 25.33
N SER A 679 -14.71 3.51 25.52
CA SER A 679 -14.26 2.44 26.42
C SER A 679 -13.42 1.36 25.72
N ILE A 680 -13.34 1.35 24.39
CA ILE A 680 -12.56 0.37 23.63
C ILE A 680 -11.06 0.55 23.92
N ILE A 681 -10.38 -0.55 24.24
CA ILE A 681 -8.93 -0.60 24.38
C ILE A 681 -8.31 -0.53 22.96
N GLN A 682 -7.57 0.53 22.64
CA GLN A 682 -6.98 0.73 21.31
C GLN A 682 -5.53 0.19 21.23
N ARG A 683 -4.84 0.15 22.37
CA ARG A 683 -3.51 -0.44 22.55
C ARG A 683 -3.36 -1.05 23.93
N ILE A 684 -2.46 -2.02 24.03
CA ILE A 684 -1.90 -2.49 25.30
C ILE A 684 -0.38 -2.37 25.17
N VAL A 685 0.27 -1.72 26.13
CA VAL A 685 1.74 -1.65 26.23
C VAL A 685 2.20 -2.17 27.59
N TRP A 686 3.49 -2.41 27.81
CA TRP A 686 4.02 -2.75 29.13
C TRP A 686 5.22 -1.88 29.53
N SER A 687 5.44 -1.77 30.83
CA SER A 687 6.68 -1.28 31.43
C SER A 687 6.92 -1.99 32.77
N GLY A 688 8.15 -2.44 33.00
CA GLY A 688 8.57 -3.14 34.22
C GLY A 688 7.78 -4.42 34.47
N ASN A 689 6.85 -4.39 35.42
CA ASN A 689 5.98 -5.53 35.77
C ASN A 689 4.48 -5.26 35.51
N ALA A 690 4.14 -4.20 34.76
CA ALA A 690 2.76 -3.81 34.48
C ALA A 690 2.46 -3.75 32.98
N ALA A 691 1.26 -4.18 32.60
CA ALA A 691 0.64 -3.85 31.34
C ALA A 691 -0.26 -2.60 31.51
N PHE A 692 -0.43 -1.81 30.47
CA PHE A 692 -1.24 -0.60 30.43
C PHE A 692 -2.17 -0.69 29.23
N ALA A 693 -3.47 -0.87 29.49
CA ALA A 693 -4.50 -0.74 28.47
C ALA A 693 -4.82 0.75 28.26
N VAL A 694 -4.86 1.17 27.00
CA VAL A 694 -5.10 2.57 26.62
C VAL A 694 -6.42 2.64 25.85
N THR A 695 -7.39 3.40 26.37
CA THR A 695 -8.64 3.72 25.66
C THR A 695 -8.57 5.14 25.09
N ALA A 696 -9.65 5.63 24.48
CA ALA A 696 -9.75 7.03 24.05
C ALA A 696 -9.45 8.03 25.19
N LYS A 697 -9.95 7.73 26.40
CA LYS A 697 -9.94 8.64 27.57
C LYS A 697 -8.91 8.28 28.63
N ASP A 698 -8.64 6.99 28.83
CA ASP A 698 -7.95 6.49 30.02
C ASP A 698 -6.70 5.66 29.73
N VAL A 699 -5.90 5.47 30.77
CA VAL A 699 -4.83 4.49 30.87
C VAL A 699 -5.06 3.68 32.14
N THR A 700 -5.32 2.37 32.01
CA THR A 700 -5.54 1.45 33.13
C THR A 700 -4.41 0.43 33.19
N ALA A 701 -3.78 0.33 34.36
CA ALA A 701 -2.64 -0.52 34.62
C ALA A 701 -3.06 -1.86 35.24
N TYR A 702 -2.41 -2.94 34.82
CA TYR A 702 -2.65 -4.32 35.26
C TYR A 702 -1.32 -5.02 35.57
N SER A 703 -1.33 -5.94 36.53
CA SER A 703 -0.16 -6.77 36.86
C SER A 703 0.19 -7.72 35.71
N LEU A 704 1.45 -7.78 35.26
CA LEU A 704 1.91 -8.87 34.36
C LEU A 704 1.92 -10.25 35.06
N ASP A 705 1.80 -10.26 36.38
CA ASP A 705 1.56 -11.45 37.19
C ASP A 705 0.06 -11.52 37.52
N GLY A 706 -0.73 -12.12 36.62
CA GLY A 706 -2.16 -12.43 36.86
C GLY A 706 -3.19 -11.51 36.19
N PHE A 707 -2.79 -10.34 35.66
CA PHE A 707 -3.68 -9.34 35.04
C PHE A 707 -4.75 -8.73 35.96
N ASP A 708 -4.52 -8.75 37.29
CA ASP A 708 -5.29 -7.95 38.25
C ASP A 708 -5.06 -6.44 38.01
N GLU A 709 -6.11 -5.62 38.13
CA GLU A 709 -6.01 -4.15 38.01
C GLU A 709 -5.20 -3.55 39.17
N LEU A 710 -4.28 -2.64 38.83
CA LEU A 710 -3.43 -1.90 39.79
C LEU A 710 -3.94 -0.47 40.01
N GLY A 711 -4.38 0.21 38.96
CA GLY A 711 -4.86 1.59 39.02
C GLY A 711 -5.22 2.14 37.65
N SER A 712 -5.91 3.28 37.60
CA SER A 712 -6.37 3.91 36.36
C SER A 712 -6.34 5.44 36.47
N THR A 713 -6.24 6.14 35.35
CA THR A 713 -6.36 7.61 35.29
C THR A 713 -7.77 8.12 35.60
N GLY A 714 -8.79 7.28 35.43
CA GLY A 714 -10.21 7.67 35.52
C GLY A 714 -10.89 7.39 36.87
N LYS A 715 -10.13 7.09 37.93
CA LYS A 715 -10.64 6.64 39.25
C LYS A 715 -10.16 7.50 40.43
#